data_AF-A0A8I1Q8E1-F1
#
_entry.id   AF-A0A8I1Q8E1-F1
#
_cell.length_a   1.000
_cell.length_b   1.000
_cell.length_c   1.000
_cell.angle_alpha   90.00
_cell.angle_beta   90.00
_cell.angle_gamma   90.00
#
_symmetry.space_group_name_H-M   'P 1'
#
loop_
_entity.id
_entity.type
_entity.pdbx_description
1 polymer ?
#
loop_
_entity_poly.entity_id
_entity_poly.type
_entity_poly.pdbx_seq_one_letter_code
_entity_poly.pdbx_strand_id
1 'polypeptide(L)'
;MIKLNEDNFALKIQEVIERFYLQPLDGSVKENLKDSLITRPIHGAMHASRATLWAIVMDELLRKLVPEFVNDAYGQIAAYLNTEKKTVSLLVYITTTCHDSARKGEGQDLWEAESAENTQKFLESLGLPKAHAQVFAYAIKWKDEPEKYRHQLLELGVEEDALDAFDYIRKLVNLGDNLDIMRCVRSFELSFIFNTLNSIPEFDASKHYEVIISLVKSMHQMIYDQYDMRYGCRVLDLNYAPIFEHPPSHTPFRKLKYEHAANTFAAVVKEVFNYSEIKALVPASILKCANELAESPDFFDPFIHGTTSATLALLTKTEFQLMPTLKMLDTYHAAPMVGELTQGGYSILGMKKINEEDVGAISYGNVLSGSYNLKKITSNYTTFKSLTIKEALDDFRDSFTRGLSQGFSNLNLLLIYFTRARQLQLPLKKIISETELAELNNQLAATIQFYYFLQLLGTYIFPDFAAIDEALSSSKILTSRDIADAVYSILNIEFLVNNIIRHNINLKEILANPNEENLGRALKIMELPATVRIKSGFFSENKVIDLPITQFFGLQQPIEDYKSKYDPKQFGYFSRNSSNYCINLFLENYVNKNQDSGFFIGLGQVAKDYVVALEDRVRLFNDLVRAPQEQFSLTQDQRTLIQKNYPVILMSESVHIKPFGDEYRNVNPMKMGEDIRIIATDTAAHQKQLMHFVHRQQLNPVQVILIDDLKKAGIDKRYLPKSIDTPHLRTLLTQTKTAPQKELFFKLYTLLDELNYKRNKFQPGTPAFFALDRFLDNVQKEIATAFPLEQPLSEAKIREFCQKSIQLIDEQKVELQKHRGILGVVDKILTVLASLIVFYPAVYLYQRHHKIQHTFFNTETGGKAAQARATLGQISDQTDNFSAEEEQRLEFI
;
A
#
# COMPACT_ATOMS: atom_id res chain seq x y z
N MET A 1 -13.09 44.75 -4.90
CA MET A 1 -11.62 44.70 -4.70
C MET A 1 -11.19 43.28 -5.02
N ILE A 2 -10.20 43.13 -5.91
CA ILE A 2 -9.73 41.83 -6.39
C ILE A 2 -9.00 41.11 -5.24
N LYS A 3 -9.42 39.89 -4.93
CA LYS A 3 -8.90 39.08 -3.80
C LYS A 3 -7.71 38.20 -4.22
N LEU A 4 -6.78 38.76 -4.98
CA LEU A 4 -5.61 38.06 -5.52
C LEU A 4 -4.34 38.88 -5.29
N ASN A 5 -3.36 38.29 -4.63
CA ASN A 5 -2.02 38.84 -4.41
C ASN A 5 -0.99 37.71 -4.40
N GLU A 6 0.30 38.03 -4.27
CA GLU A 6 1.35 37.00 -4.29
C GLU A 6 1.23 36.00 -3.14
N ASP A 7 0.82 36.46 -1.96
CA ASP A 7 0.76 35.64 -0.75
C ASP A 7 -0.30 34.53 -0.88
N ASN A 8 -1.38 34.77 -1.63
CA ASN A 8 -2.45 33.80 -1.83
C ASN A 8 -2.46 33.16 -3.23
N PHE A 9 -1.56 33.56 -4.13
CA PHE A 9 -1.55 33.15 -5.52
C PHE A 9 -1.47 31.63 -5.71
N ALA A 10 -0.49 30.97 -5.08
CA ALA A 10 -0.34 29.52 -5.18
C ALA A 10 -1.53 28.75 -4.57
N LEU A 11 -2.21 29.32 -3.56
CA LEU A 11 -3.43 28.75 -3.00
C LEU A 11 -4.60 28.87 -3.99
N LYS A 12 -4.69 29.98 -4.73
CA LYS A 12 -5.70 30.15 -5.78
C LYS A 12 -5.46 29.26 -6.99
N ILE A 13 -4.22 29.00 -7.37
CA ILE A 13 -3.90 27.98 -8.36
C ILE A 13 -4.34 26.59 -7.86
N GLN A 14 -4.04 26.25 -6.61
CA GLN A 14 -4.47 24.97 -6.04
C GLN A 14 -6.00 24.83 -6.02
N GLU A 15 -6.73 25.90 -5.75
CA GLU A 15 -8.20 25.93 -5.82
C GLU A 15 -8.70 25.62 -7.25
N VAL A 16 -8.08 26.17 -8.29
CA VAL A 16 -8.38 25.83 -9.70
C VAL A 16 -8.09 24.35 -9.97
N ILE A 17 -6.93 23.86 -9.54
CA ILE A 17 -6.50 22.47 -9.72
C ILE A 17 -7.49 21.49 -9.08
N GLU A 18 -7.88 21.73 -7.84
CA GLU A 18 -8.82 20.89 -7.10
C GLU A 18 -10.21 20.93 -7.70
N ARG A 19 -10.64 22.11 -8.16
CA ARG A 19 -11.95 22.32 -8.76
C ARG A 19 -12.10 21.63 -10.12
N PHE A 20 -11.03 21.55 -10.90
CA PHE A 20 -11.14 21.11 -12.30
C PHE A 20 -10.23 19.94 -12.66
N TYR A 21 -8.95 19.98 -12.28
CA TYR A 21 -7.93 19.06 -12.80
C TYR A 21 -7.82 17.75 -12.02
N LEU A 22 -8.23 17.74 -10.74
CA LEU A 22 -8.37 16.51 -9.94
C LEU A 22 -9.75 15.86 -10.09
N GLN A 23 -10.64 16.48 -10.85
CA GLN A 23 -11.94 15.91 -11.19
C GLN A 23 -11.82 14.95 -12.38
N PRO A 24 -12.61 13.86 -12.42
CA PRO A 24 -12.80 13.03 -13.60
C PRO A 24 -13.16 13.81 -14.87
N LEU A 25 -12.79 13.25 -16.03
CA LEU A 25 -13.09 13.82 -17.35
C LEU A 25 -14.58 13.74 -17.68
N ASP A 26 -15.31 12.78 -17.15
CA ASP A 26 -16.75 12.64 -17.40
C ASP A 26 -17.61 13.72 -16.71
N GLY A 27 -16.97 14.64 -15.96
CA GLY A 27 -17.64 15.70 -15.22
C GLY A 27 -18.25 15.23 -13.89
N SER A 28 -18.06 13.97 -13.51
CA SER A 28 -18.40 13.51 -12.16
C SER A 28 -17.53 14.24 -11.12
N VAL A 29 -18.10 14.47 -9.94
CA VAL A 29 -17.39 15.13 -8.84
C VAL A 29 -16.81 14.06 -7.93
N LYS A 30 -15.50 14.11 -7.74
CA LYS A 30 -14.75 13.22 -6.87
C LYS A 30 -14.72 13.79 -5.45
N GLU A 31 -15.22 13.04 -4.48
CA GLU A 31 -15.25 13.47 -3.07
C GLU A 31 -13.85 13.55 -2.46
N ASN A 32 -12.96 12.60 -2.80
CA ASN A 32 -11.56 12.60 -2.38
C ASN A 32 -10.64 12.87 -3.56
N LEU A 33 -10.20 14.12 -3.70
CA LEU A 33 -9.36 14.57 -4.82
C LEU A 33 -8.00 13.86 -4.88
N LYS A 34 -7.50 13.32 -3.75
CA LYS A 34 -6.15 12.76 -3.59
C LYS A 34 -6.15 11.27 -3.24
N ASP A 35 -7.10 10.50 -3.76
CA ASP A 35 -7.30 9.05 -3.52
C ASP A 35 -6.28 8.09 -4.18
N SER A 36 -5.12 8.59 -4.60
CA SER A 36 -4.11 7.87 -5.39
C SER A 36 -4.47 7.50 -6.84
N LEU A 37 -5.64 7.87 -7.35
CA LEU A 37 -6.01 7.72 -8.76
C LEU A 37 -5.84 9.04 -9.53
N ILE A 38 -4.94 9.03 -10.53
CA ILE A 38 -4.78 10.14 -11.49
C ILE A 38 -5.94 10.09 -12.48
N THR A 39 -6.88 11.02 -12.36
CA THR A 39 -8.10 11.09 -13.19
C THR A 39 -7.84 11.63 -14.60
N ARG A 40 -6.84 12.50 -14.75
CA ARG A 40 -6.48 13.17 -16.00
C ARG A 40 -5.00 12.91 -16.31
N PRO A 41 -4.67 11.77 -16.93
CA PRO A 41 -3.28 11.35 -17.10
C PRO A 41 -2.44 12.25 -18.03
N ILE A 42 -3.04 13.04 -18.92
CA ILE A 42 -2.30 13.96 -19.80
C ILE A 42 -2.55 15.42 -19.40
N HIS A 43 -3.81 15.82 -19.29
CA HIS A 43 -4.22 17.19 -18.96
C HIS A 43 -4.67 17.31 -17.49
N GLY A 44 -3.84 16.78 -16.58
CA GLY A 44 -4.06 16.78 -15.12
C GLY A 44 -3.44 17.96 -14.39
N ALA A 45 -3.40 17.87 -13.06
CA ALA A 45 -2.96 18.94 -12.17
C ALA A 45 -1.49 19.32 -12.40
N MET A 46 -0.65 18.33 -12.69
CA MET A 46 0.77 18.54 -12.97
C MET A 46 0.98 19.34 -14.26
N HIS A 47 0.20 19.04 -15.31
CA HIS A 47 0.24 19.77 -16.58
C HIS A 47 -0.22 21.23 -16.40
N ALA A 48 -1.38 21.45 -15.77
CA ALA A 48 -1.88 22.81 -15.51
C ALA A 48 -0.86 23.65 -14.72
N SER A 49 -0.21 23.02 -13.73
CA SER A 49 0.84 23.65 -12.94
C SER A 49 2.08 24.03 -13.76
N ARG A 50 2.56 23.12 -14.63
CA ARG A 50 3.69 23.41 -15.52
C ARG A 50 3.36 24.46 -16.56
N ALA A 51 2.20 24.39 -17.20
CA ALA A 51 1.77 25.41 -18.16
C ALA A 51 1.76 26.82 -17.52
N THR A 52 1.30 26.89 -16.26
CA THR A 52 1.33 28.13 -15.47
C THR A 52 2.78 28.57 -15.18
N LEU A 53 3.66 27.66 -14.77
CA LEU A 53 5.08 27.94 -14.55
C LEU A 53 5.76 28.43 -15.84
N TRP A 54 5.47 27.81 -17.00
CA TRP A 54 6.00 28.22 -18.29
C TRP A 54 5.53 29.62 -18.69
N ALA A 55 4.27 29.96 -18.44
CA ALA A 55 3.79 31.33 -18.66
C ALA A 55 4.52 32.36 -17.77
N ILE A 56 4.76 32.05 -16.49
CA ILE A 56 5.55 32.92 -15.58
C ILE A 56 6.96 33.12 -16.11
N VAL A 57 7.63 32.04 -16.46
CA VAL A 57 9.02 32.05 -16.93
C VAL A 57 9.15 32.81 -18.25
N MET A 58 8.19 32.65 -19.17
CA MET A 58 8.16 33.39 -20.43
C MET A 58 7.81 34.87 -20.24
N ASP A 59 6.90 35.22 -19.33
CA ASP A 59 6.62 36.62 -18.98
C ASP A 59 7.88 37.32 -18.46
N GLU A 60 8.58 36.73 -17.50
CA GLU A 60 9.82 37.27 -16.95
C GLU A 60 10.96 37.33 -17.97
N LEU A 61 11.01 36.40 -18.92
CA LEU A 61 11.97 36.49 -20.03
C LEU A 61 11.63 37.68 -20.93
N LEU A 62 10.36 37.85 -21.29
CA LEU A 62 9.91 38.92 -22.17
C LEU A 62 10.07 40.30 -21.51
N ARG A 63 9.90 40.43 -20.19
CA ARG A 63 10.26 41.66 -19.45
C ARG A 63 11.73 42.04 -19.62
N LYS A 64 12.62 41.07 -19.85
CA LYS A 64 14.06 41.32 -20.09
C LYS A 64 14.36 41.62 -21.55
N LEU A 65 13.65 40.96 -22.48
CA LEU A 65 13.91 41.06 -23.92
C LEU A 65 13.21 42.24 -24.60
N VAL A 66 11.97 42.54 -24.18
CA VAL A 66 11.10 43.58 -24.75
C VAL A 66 10.41 44.38 -23.63
N PRO A 67 11.19 45.04 -22.75
CA PRO A 67 10.69 45.67 -21.53
C PRO A 67 9.66 46.79 -21.80
N GLU A 68 9.80 47.54 -22.89
CA GLU A 68 8.91 48.68 -23.20
C GLU A 68 7.51 48.17 -23.51
N PHE A 69 7.39 47.27 -24.49
CA PHE A 69 6.13 46.60 -24.81
C PHE A 69 5.47 45.94 -23.59
N VAL A 70 6.20 45.14 -22.82
CA VAL A 70 5.58 44.41 -21.68
C VAL A 70 5.12 45.38 -20.58
N ASN A 71 5.90 46.42 -20.29
CA ASN A 71 5.50 47.42 -19.29
C ASN A 71 4.29 48.24 -19.74
N ASP A 72 4.22 48.58 -21.02
CA ASP A 72 3.06 49.25 -21.62
C ASP A 72 1.83 48.35 -21.57
N ALA A 73 1.95 47.09 -22.03
CA ALA A 73 0.87 46.12 -22.04
C ALA A 73 0.21 45.95 -20.66
N TYR A 74 1.02 45.69 -19.62
CA TYR A 74 0.50 45.62 -18.25
C TYR A 74 -0.05 46.95 -17.74
N GLY A 75 0.47 48.10 -18.20
CA GLY A 75 -0.04 49.41 -17.83
C GLY A 75 -1.43 49.67 -18.38
N GLN A 76 -1.65 49.39 -19.65
CA GLN A 76 -2.95 49.54 -20.31
C GLN A 76 -3.99 48.59 -19.71
N ILE A 77 -3.65 47.31 -19.52
CA ILE A 77 -4.56 46.34 -18.90
C ILE A 77 -4.87 46.75 -17.44
N ALA A 78 -3.86 47.18 -16.67
CA ALA A 78 -4.06 47.61 -15.28
C ALA A 78 -4.98 48.83 -15.18
N ALA A 79 -4.85 49.78 -16.10
CA ALA A 79 -5.71 50.96 -16.18
C ALA A 79 -7.16 50.57 -16.48
N TYR A 80 -7.39 49.72 -17.48
CA TYR A 80 -8.72 49.21 -17.81
C TYR A 80 -9.37 48.45 -16.65
N LEU A 81 -8.60 47.60 -15.97
CA LEU A 81 -9.09 46.81 -14.84
C LEU A 81 -9.22 47.59 -13.52
N ASN A 82 -8.69 48.82 -13.47
CA ASN A 82 -8.54 49.63 -12.27
C ASN A 82 -7.84 48.86 -11.12
N THR A 83 -6.65 48.33 -11.42
CA THR A 83 -5.86 47.51 -10.49
C THR A 83 -4.35 47.75 -10.68
N GLU A 84 -3.50 47.08 -9.91
CA GLU A 84 -2.05 47.14 -10.07
C GLU A 84 -1.55 46.19 -11.17
N LYS A 85 -0.49 46.57 -11.90
CA LYS A 85 0.16 45.73 -12.94
C LYS A 85 0.48 44.32 -12.43
N LYS A 86 0.91 44.24 -11.18
CA LYS A 86 1.24 42.97 -10.51
C LYS A 86 0.02 42.05 -10.37
N THR A 87 -1.13 42.59 -10.00
CA THR A 87 -2.39 41.83 -9.96
C THR A 87 -2.78 41.35 -11.35
N VAL A 88 -2.54 42.15 -12.40
CA VAL A 88 -2.78 41.71 -13.78
C VAL A 88 -1.95 40.47 -14.12
N SER A 89 -0.65 40.45 -13.82
CA SER A 89 0.20 39.27 -14.07
C SER A 89 -0.34 38.01 -13.37
N LEU A 90 -0.76 38.12 -12.11
CA LEU A 90 -1.35 36.99 -11.38
C LEU A 90 -2.67 36.51 -12.01
N LEU A 91 -3.50 37.43 -12.52
CA LEU A 91 -4.72 37.08 -13.25
C LEU A 91 -4.41 36.34 -14.56
N VAL A 92 -3.37 36.77 -15.30
CA VAL A 92 -2.90 36.06 -16.50
C VAL A 92 -2.47 34.64 -16.14
N TYR A 93 -1.68 34.46 -15.08
CA TYR A 93 -1.21 33.11 -14.72
C TYR A 93 -2.35 32.19 -14.25
N ILE A 94 -3.34 32.71 -13.50
CA ILE A 94 -4.56 31.94 -13.17
C ILE A 94 -5.34 31.58 -14.45
N THR A 95 -5.40 32.49 -15.41
CA THR A 95 -6.03 32.24 -16.71
C THR A 95 -5.31 31.08 -17.42
N THR A 96 -3.97 31.09 -17.45
CA THR A 96 -3.19 29.96 -17.97
C THR A 96 -3.48 28.68 -17.20
N THR A 97 -3.61 28.70 -15.87
CA THR A 97 -3.98 27.49 -15.09
C THR A 97 -5.32 26.91 -15.54
N CYS A 98 -6.29 27.71 -15.98
CA CYS A 98 -7.64 27.26 -16.32
C CYS A 98 -7.83 26.79 -17.77
N HIS A 99 -6.81 26.88 -18.64
CA HIS A 99 -6.96 26.71 -20.09
C HIS A 99 -7.64 25.39 -20.52
N ASP A 100 -7.39 24.32 -19.76
CA ASP A 100 -7.89 22.95 -19.99
C ASP A 100 -8.90 22.48 -18.93
N SER A 101 -9.45 23.41 -18.15
CA SER A 101 -10.29 23.10 -16.99
C SER A 101 -11.54 22.29 -17.34
N ALA A 102 -12.11 22.48 -18.54
CA ALA A 102 -13.36 21.84 -18.94
C ALA A 102 -13.21 20.56 -19.77
N ARG A 103 -11.99 20.05 -19.98
CA ARG A 103 -11.79 18.85 -20.82
C ARG A 103 -12.65 17.67 -20.35
N LYS A 104 -13.27 17.00 -21.32
CA LYS A 104 -14.03 15.76 -21.12
C LYS A 104 -13.39 14.53 -21.75
N GLY A 105 -12.18 14.68 -22.28
CA GLY A 105 -11.39 13.63 -22.90
C GLY A 105 -9.97 14.11 -23.21
N GLU A 106 -9.10 13.16 -23.56
CA GLU A 106 -7.65 13.38 -23.71
C GLU A 106 -7.18 13.46 -25.18
N GLY A 107 -8.11 13.49 -26.15
CA GLY A 107 -7.80 13.26 -27.58
C GLY A 107 -8.06 14.40 -28.57
N GLN A 108 -8.95 15.34 -28.26
CA GLN A 108 -9.27 16.49 -29.12
C GLN A 108 -9.36 17.75 -28.26
N ASP A 109 -9.03 18.92 -28.82
CA ASP A 109 -9.26 20.22 -28.19
C ASP A 109 -10.63 20.73 -28.66
N LEU A 110 -11.65 20.56 -27.82
CA LEU A 110 -13.06 20.84 -28.12
C LEU A 110 -13.77 21.66 -27.04
N TRP A 111 -13.08 21.94 -25.92
CA TRP A 111 -13.69 22.42 -24.69
C TRP A 111 -13.17 23.80 -24.27
N GLU A 112 -12.56 24.55 -25.19
CA GLU A 112 -11.98 25.86 -24.95
C GLU A 112 -13.05 26.88 -24.56
N ALA A 113 -14.26 26.75 -25.13
CA ALA A 113 -15.41 27.58 -24.76
C ALA A 113 -15.87 27.31 -23.32
N GLU A 114 -15.95 26.05 -22.91
CA GLU A 114 -16.31 25.67 -21.54
C GLU A 114 -15.18 26.00 -20.54
N SER A 115 -13.91 25.85 -20.93
CA SER A 115 -12.75 26.26 -20.12
C SER A 115 -12.75 27.78 -19.91
N ALA A 116 -13.13 28.55 -20.94
CA ALA A 116 -13.35 29.99 -20.83
C ALA A 116 -14.49 30.31 -19.84
N GLU A 117 -15.61 29.59 -19.89
CA GLU A 117 -16.71 29.80 -18.94
C GLU A 117 -16.28 29.50 -17.49
N ASN A 118 -15.54 28.42 -17.27
CA ASN A 118 -14.97 28.08 -15.97
C ASN A 118 -14.04 29.18 -15.45
N THR A 119 -13.20 29.71 -16.34
CA THR A 119 -12.25 30.79 -16.05
C THR A 119 -12.99 32.06 -15.67
N GLN A 120 -13.98 32.48 -16.45
CA GLN A 120 -14.78 33.65 -16.18
C GLN A 120 -15.42 33.57 -14.78
N LYS A 121 -16.10 32.45 -14.49
CA LYS A 121 -16.72 32.21 -13.17
C LYS A 121 -15.71 32.22 -12.03
N PHE A 122 -14.51 31.67 -12.24
CA PHE A 122 -13.47 31.68 -11.23
C PHE A 122 -12.94 33.10 -10.97
N LEU A 123 -12.64 33.88 -12.02
CA LEU A 123 -12.16 35.25 -11.88
C LEU A 123 -13.23 36.18 -11.27
N GLU A 124 -14.50 35.99 -11.62
CA GLU A 124 -15.62 36.68 -10.95
C GLU A 124 -15.65 36.39 -9.45
N SER A 125 -15.37 35.15 -9.04
CA SER A 125 -15.29 34.77 -7.63
C SER A 125 -14.12 35.44 -6.88
N LEU A 126 -13.07 35.84 -7.60
CA LEU A 126 -11.97 36.66 -7.08
C LEU A 126 -12.34 38.15 -6.98
N GLY A 127 -13.56 38.54 -7.36
CA GLY A 127 -14.06 39.91 -7.29
C GLY A 127 -13.80 40.73 -8.54
N LEU A 128 -13.47 40.09 -9.67
CA LEU A 128 -13.33 40.75 -10.96
C LEU A 128 -14.72 40.96 -11.59
N PRO A 129 -15.05 42.16 -12.11
CA PRO A 129 -16.31 42.37 -12.82
C PRO A 129 -16.45 41.43 -14.02
N LYS A 130 -17.68 41.00 -14.34
CA LYS A 130 -17.96 40.06 -15.44
C LYS A 130 -17.30 40.46 -16.76
N ALA A 131 -17.46 41.70 -17.20
CA ALA A 131 -16.86 42.21 -18.44
C ALA A 131 -15.32 42.08 -18.43
N HIS A 132 -14.69 42.35 -17.29
CA HIS A 132 -13.26 42.22 -17.10
C HIS A 132 -12.81 40.74 -17.06
N ALA A 133 -13.60 39.86 -16.45
CA ALA A 133 -13.34 38.42 -16.45
C ALA A 133 -13.48 37.81 -17.86
N GLN A 134 -14.37 38.35 -18.70
CA GLN A 134 -14.56 37.90 -20.08
C GLN A 134 -13.33 38.15 -20.96
N VAL A 135 -12.57 39.23 -20.72
CA VAL A 135 -11.29 39.49 -21.40
C VAL A 135 -10.36 38.27 -21.26
N PHE A 136 -10.11 37.82 -20.03
CA PHE A 136 -9.24 36.68 -19.76
C PHE A 136 -9.83 35.35 -20.25
N ALA A 137 -11.14 35.16 -20.07
CA ALA A 137 -11.83 33.96 -20.55
C ALA A 137 -11.71 33.81 -22.07
N TYR A 138 -11.87 34.90 -22.82
CA TYR A 138 -11.73 34.88 -24.28
C TYR A 138 -10.29 34.63 -24.74
N ALA A 139 -9.29 34.99 -23.94
CA ALA A 139 -7.90 34.63 -24.21
C ALA A 139 -7.68 33.10 -24.23
N ILE A 140 -8.45 32.34 -23.44
CA ILE A 140 -8.46 30.86 -23.50
C ILE A 140 -9.24 30.38 -24.71
N LYS A 141 -10.48 30.86 -24.86
CA LYS A 141 -11.38 30.42 -25.93
C LYS A 141 -10.76 30.57 -27.33
N TRP A 142 -10.02 31.65 -27.52
CA TRP A 142 -9.43 32.04 -28.80
C TRP A 142 -7.90 32.06 -28.74
N LYS A 143 -7.29 31.20 -27.89
CA LYS A 143 -5.82 31.13 -27.71
C LYS A 143 -5.06 30.99 -29.04
N ASP A 144 -5.67 30.29 -29.99
CA ASP A 144 -5.12 30.01 -31.33
C ASP A 144 -5.76 30.85 -32.46
N GLU A 145 -6.70 31.74 -32.13
CA GLU A 145 -7.45 32.56 -33.10
C GLU A 145 -7.37 34.07 -32.76
N PRO A 146 -6.20 34.71 -32.98
CA PRO A 146 -5.94 36.08 -32.52
C PRO A 146 -6.95 37.11 -33.03
N GLU A 147 -7.37 37.03 -34.29
CA GLU A 147 -8.35 37.97 -34.86
C GLU A 147 -9.73 37.89 -34.19
N LYS A 148 -10.17 36.67 -33.82
CA LYS A 148 -11.42 36.50 -33.08
C LYS A 148 -11.31 37.07 -31.67
N TYR A 149 -10.15 36.90 -31.01
CA TYR A 149 -9.91 37.50 -29.71
C TYR A 149 -9.95 39.03 -29.78
N ARG A 150 -9.26 39.63 -30.76
CA ARG A 150 -9.27 41.09 -31.01
C ARG A 150 -10.69 41.63 -31.19
N HIS A 151 -11.50 40.95 -32.00
CA HIS A 151 -12.89 41.36 -32.22
C HIS A 151 -13.70 41.35 -30.92
N GLN A 152 -13.53 40.32 -30.08
CA GLN A 152 -14.22 40.24 -28.79
C GLN A 152 -13.73 41.29 -27.78
N LEU A 153 -12.47 41.71 -27.83
CA LEU A 153 -11.96 42.79 -26.99
C LEU A 153 -12.62 44.14 -27.32
N LEU A 154 -12.79 44.45 -28.61
CA LEU A 154 -13.53 45.63 -29.06
C LEU A 154 -14.98 45.63 -28.55
N GLU A 155 -15.66 44.48 -28.61
CA GLU A 155 -17.02 44.33 -28.07
C GLU A 155 -17.10 44.56 -26.55
N LEU A 156 -16.01 44.29 -25.82
CA LEU A 156 -15.89 44.54 -24.38
C LEU A 156 -15.43 45.98 -24.06
N GLY A 157 -15.30 46.85 -25.06
CA GLY A 157 -14.91 48.25 -24.91
C GLY A 157 -13.42 48.46 -24.65
N VAL A 158 -12.57 47.54 -25.11
CA VAL A 158 -11.12 47.80 -25.21
C VAL A 158 -10.86 48.65 -26.45
N GLU A 159 -10.14 49.76 -26.28
CA GLU A 159 -9.80 50.68 -27.38
C GLU A 159 -8.87 50.02 -28.41
N GLU A 160 -8.94 50.48 -29.66
CA GLU A 160 -8.20 49.87 -30.78
C GLU A 160 -6.67 49.91 -30.58
N ASP A 161 -6.15 51.00 -30.02
CA ASP A 161 -4.73 51.19 -29.70
C ASP A 161 -4.25 50.34 -28.51
N ALA A 162 -5.19 49.79 -27.72
CA ALA A 162 -4.91 48.88 -26.61
C ALA A 162 -4.96 47.40 -26.99
N LEU A 163 -5.40 47.04 -28.20
CA LEU A 163 -5.61 45.62 -28.56
C LEU A 163 -4.34 44.78 -28.46
N ASP A 164 -3.18 45.33 -28.82
CA ASP A 164 -1.91 44.60 -28.75
C ASP A 164 -1.46 44.35 -27.31
N ALA A 165 -1.75 45.29 -26.41
CA ALA A 165 -1.52 45.14 -24.97
C ALA A 165 -2.35 43.96 -24.42
N PHE A 166 -3.63 43.86 -24.80
CA PHE A 166 -4.52 42.80 -24.33
C PHE A 166 -4.25 41.44 -25.01
N ASP A 167 -3.78 41.42 -26.26
CA ASP A 167 -3.34 40.20 -26.95
C ASP A 167 -2.17 39.51 -26.23
N TYR A 168 -1.42 40.26 -25.41
CA TYR A 168 -0.35 39.71 -24.59
C TYR A 168 -0.84 38.61 -23.61
N ILE A 169 -2.07 38.74 -23.09
CA ILE A 169 -2.70 37.73 -22.22
C ILE A 169 -2.80 36.39 -22.97
N ARG A 170 -3.36 36.42 -24.19
CA ARG A 170 -3.52 35.25 -25.06
C ARG A 170 -2.18 34.62 -25.41
N LYS A 171 -1.18 35.44 -25.75
CA LYS A 171 0.18 34.99 -26.07
C LYS A 171 0.80 34.20 -24.93
N LEU A 172 0.68 34.66 -23.68
CA LEU A 172 1.22 33.95 -22.51
C LEU A 172 0.47 32.63 -22.22
N VAL A 173 -0.85 32.59 -22.39
CA VAL A 173 -1.64 31.34 -22.29
C VAL A 173 -1.18 30.33 -23.33
N ASN A 174 -1.08 30.73 -24.60
CA ASN A 174 -0.65 29.88 -25.71
C ASN A 174 0.79 29.37 -25.52
N LEU A 175 1.73 30.23 -25.09
CA LEU A 175 3.11 29.82 -24.83
C LEU A 175 3.20 28.80 -23.69
N GLY A 176 2.47 29.03 -22.60
CA GLY A 176 2.47 28.13 -21.44
C GLY A 176 1.99 26.72 -21.79
N ASP A 177 0.89 26.61 -22.52
CA ASP A 177 0.32 25.34 -22.99
C ASP A 177 1.27 24.64 -23.98
N ASN A 178 1.68 25.34 -25.03
CA ASN A 178 2.51 24.77 -26.11
C ASN A 178 3.86 24.24 -25.62
N LEU A 179 4.54 24.94 -24.70
CA LEU A 179 5.82 24.47 -24.16
C LEU A 179 5.69 23.14 -23.41
N ASP A 180 4.54 22.85 -22.80
CA ASP A 180 4.35 21.59 -22.06
C ASP A 180 4.08 20.39 -22.99
N ILE A 181 3.70 20.62 -24.26
CA ILE A 181 3.39 19.58 -25.25
C ILE A 181 4.60 18.65 -25.47
N MET A 182 5.83 19.14 -25.29
CA MET A 182 7.07 18.35 -25.35
C MET A 182 7.00 17.04 -24.56
N ARG A 183 6.22 16.98 -23.47
CA ARG A 183 6.07 15.77 -22.65
C ARG A 183 5.30 14.64 -23.35
N CYS A 184 4.48 14.95 -24.36
CA CYS A 184 3.51 14.02 -24.94
C CYS A 184 3.52 13.97 -26.47
N VAL A 185 4.57 14.47 -27.11
CA VAL A 185 4.81 14.31 -28.56
C VAL A 185 6.18 13.67 -28.81
N ARG A 186 6.40 13.17 -30.04
CA ARG A 186 7.70 12.59 -30.43
C ARG A 186 8.67 13.61 -31.00
N SER A 187 8.14 14.68 -31.58
CA SER A 187 8.90 15.80 -32.12
C SER A 187 8.18 17.08 -31.73
N PHE A 188 8.92 18.06 -31.21
CA PHE A 188 8.41 19.38 -30.86
C PHE A 188 9.10 20.44 -31.71
N GLU A 189 8.33 21.18 -32.50
CA GLU A 189 8.84 22.19 -33.41
C GLU A 189 8.85 23.56 -32.76
N LEU A 190 10.00 24.23 -32.74
CA LEU A 190 10.10 25.57 -32.15
C LEU A 190 9.35 26.64 -32.95
N SER A 191 8.97 26.37 -34.19
CA SER A 191 8.10 27.23 -34.99
C SER A 191 6.81 27.60 -34.25
N PHE A 192 6.22 26.68 -33.48
CA PHE A 192 5.02 26.96 -32.67
C PHE A 192 5.25 28.08 -31.64
N ILE A 193 6.43 28.12 -31.03
CA ILE A 193 6.80 29.14 -30.04
C ILE A 193 7.16 30.46 -30.74
N PHE A 194 7.99 30.41 -31.78
CA PHE A 194 8.43 31.61 -32.49
C PHE A 194 7.32 32.31 -33.28
N ASN A 195 6.30 31.59 -33.76
CA ASN A 195 5.14 32.22 -34.39
C ASN A 195 4.43 33.18 -33.42
N THR A 196 4.27 32.78 -32.16
CA THR A 196 3.69 33.63 -31.12
C THR A 196 4.64 34.77 -30.73
N LEU A 197 5.93 34.48 -30.52
CA LEU A 197 6.92 35.49 -30.13
C LEU A 197 7.15 36.57 -31.20
N ASN A 198 7.18 36.20 -32.48
CA ASN A 198 7.38 37.14 -33.59
C ASN A 198 6.23 38.15 -33.76
N SER A 199 5.07 37.86 -33.16
CA SER A 199 3.94 38.80 -33.14
C SER A 199 3.99 39.79 -31.96
N ILE A 200 5.05 39.76 -31.15
CA ILE A 200 5.29 40.70 -30.07
C ILE A 200 6.15 41.86 -30.62
N PRO A 201 5.68 43.12 -30.51
CA PRO A 201 6.48 44.28 -30.88
C PRO A 201 7.88 44.25 -30.23
N GLU A 202 8.88 44.73 -30.97
CA GLU A 202 10.30 44.76 -30.55
C GLU A 202 11.00 43.39 -30.44
N PHE A 203 10.28 42.26 -30.50
CA PHE A 203 10.91 40.94 -30.44
C PHE A 203 11.64 40.64 -31.75
N ASP A 204 12.91 40.27 -31.64
CA ASP A 204 13.76 39.91 -32.79
C ASP A 204 14.24 38.47 -32.65
N ALA A 205 13.66 37.56 -33.44
CA ALA A 205 14.01 36.15 -33.42
C ALA A 205 15.51 35.92 -33.65
N SER A 206 16.16 36.70 -34.51
CA SER A 206 17.58 36.52 -34.82
C SER A 206 18.48 36.84 -33.63
N LYS A 207 18.09 37.82 -32.81
CA LYS A 207 18.83 38.22 -31.61
C LYS A 207 18.51 37.35 -30.40
N HIS A 208 17.26 36.91 -30.28
CA HIS A 208 16.75 36.22 -29.10
C HIS A 208 16.75 34.70 -29.24
N TYR A 209 17.18 34.15 -30.38
CA TYR A 209 17.15 32.72 -30.65
C TYR A 209 17.82 31.88 -29.55
N GLU A 210 19.10 32.15 -29.28
CA GLU A 210 19.92 31.33 -28.36
C GLU A 210 19.38 31.30 -26.93
N VAL A 211 18.87 32.44 -26.42
CA VAL A 211 18.30 32.48 -25.06
C VAL A 211 17.02 31.66 -24.97
N ILE A 212 16.20 31.64 -26.03
CA ILE A 212 14.99 30.80 -26.10
C ILE A 212 15.38 29.32 -26.14
N ILE A 213 16.35 28.93 -26.97
CA ILE A 213 16.81 27.53 -27.05
C ILE A 213 17.34 27.03 -25.71
N SER A 214 18.19 27.81 -25.05
CA SER A 214 18.76 27.48 -23.74
C SER A 214 17.68 27.26 -22.68
N LEU A 215 16.66 28.12 -22.68
CA LEU A 215 15.52 27.98 -21.78
C LEU A 215 14.69 26.72 -22.07
N VAL A 216 14.30 26.49 -23.34
CA VAL A 216 13.50 25.32 -23.73
C VAL A 216 14.25 24.02 -23.40
N LYS A 217 15.58 23.98 -23.57
CA LYS A 217 16.41 22.85 -23.16
C LYS A 217 16.29 22.54 -21.67
N SER A 218 16.31 23.57 -20.84
CA SER A 218 16.16 23.43 -19.39
C SER A 218 14.75 22.96 -19.01
N MET A 219 13.71 23.50 -19.65
CA MET A 219 12.32 23.07 -19.45
C MET A 219 12.14 21.60 -19.83
N HIS A 220 12.71 21.18 -20.96
CA HIS A 220 12.65 19.81 -21.44
C HIS A 220 13.35 18.82 -20.48
N GLN A 221 14.52 19.20 -19.94
CA GLN A 221 15.22 18.43 -18.91
C GLN A 221 14.39 18.34 -17.62
N MET A 222 13.76 19.43 -17.18
CA MET A 222 12.88 19.44 -16.01
C MET A 222 11.69 18.49 -16.18
N ILE A 223 11.04 18.49 -17.34
CA ILE A 223 9.95 17.54 -17.64
C ILE A 223 10.44 16.09 -17.57
N TYR A 224 11.65 15.83 -18.07
CA TYR A 224 12.25 14.50 -18.04
C TYR A 224 12.49 14.01 -16.59
N ASP A 225 13.12 14.83 -15.75
CA ASP A 225 13.46 14.50 -14.36
C ASP A 225 12.24 14.41 -13.44
N GLN A 226 11.15 15.06 -13.83
CA GLN A 226 9.85 14.90 -13.18
C GLN A 226 9.13 13.59 -13.52
N TYR A 227 9.69 12.78 -14.43
CA TYR A 227 9.13 11.51 -14.89
C TYR A 227 7.73 11.66 -15.50
N ASP A 228 7.54 12.69 -16.34
CA ASP A 228 6.28 12.92 -17.06
C ASP A 228 6.43 12.94 -18.60
N MET A 229 7.60 12.57 -19.13
CA MET A 229 7.82 12.47 -20.57
C MET A 229 7.25 11.13 -21.10
N ARG A 230 6.03 11.16 -21.64
CA ARG A 230 5.27 9.98 -22.08
C ARG A 230 5.86 9.31 -23.32
N TYR A 231 6.38 10.11 -24.24
CA TYR A 231 7.11 9.64 -25.41
C TYR A 231 8.48 10.30 -25.42
N GLY A 232 9.48 9.63 -26.00
CA GLY A 232 10.76 10.29 -26.25
C GLY A 232 10.53 11.43 -27.23
N CYS A 233 10.99 12.63 -26.86
CA CYS A 233 10.73 13.85 -27.59
C CYS A 233 12.03 14.44 -28.12
N ARG A 234 12.03 14.80 -29.42
CA ARG A 234 13.09 15.53 -30.09
C ARG A 234 12.65 16.97 -30.29
N VAL A 235 13.43 17.94 -29.83
CA VAL A 235 13.15 19.36 -30.08
C VAL A 235 13.83 19.79 -31.38
N LEU A 236 13.06 20.36 -32.31
CA LEU A 236 13.48 20.77 -33.64
C LEU A 236 13.59 22.31 -33.74
N ASP A 237 14.63 22.80 -34.41
CA ASP A 237 14.83 24.21 -34.70
C ASP A 237 13.87 24.78 -35.77
N LEU A 238 14.05 26.05 -36.14
CA LEU A 238 13.26 26.72 -37.18
C LEU A 238 13.49 26.16 -38.59
N ASN A 239 14.54 25.37 -38.80
CA ASN A 239 14.85 24.66 -40.02
C ASN A 239 14.53 23.15 -39.92
N TYR A 240 13.78 22.74 -38.89
CA TYR A 240 13.42 21.35 -38.59
C TYR A 240 14.60 20.41 -38.26
N ALA A 241 15.77 20.95 -37.91
CA ALA A 241 16.92 20.19 -37.44
C ALA A 241 16.82 19.90 -35.94
N PRO A 242 17.14 18.68 -35.47
CA PRO A 242 17.08 18.34 -34.05
C PRO A 242 18.18 19.04 -33.25
N ILE A 243 17.80 19.66 -32.12
CA ILE A 243 18.71 20.36 -31.22
C ILE A 243 19.09 19.49 -30.02
N PHE A 244 18.11 18.85 -29.37
CA PHE A 244 18.30 17.91 -28.27
C PHE A 244 17.10 16.96 -28.13
N GLU A 245 17.30 15.84 -27.42
CA GLU A 245 16.29 14.83 -27.20
C GLU A 245 16.42 14.14 -25.85
N HIS A 246 15.31 13.61 -25.34
CA HIS A 246 15.27 12.72 -24.19
C HIS A 246 14.37 11.52 -24.50
N PRO A 247 14.69 10.34 -23.93
CA PRO A 247 13.80 9.18 -24.03
C PRO A 247 12.55 9.37 -23.15
N PRO A 248 11.53 8.51 -23.29
CA PRO A 248 10.42 8.50 -22.35
C PRO A 248 10.91 8.33 -20.90
N SER A 249 10.35 9.09 -19.97
CA SER A 249 10.59 8.97 -18.52
C SER A 249 9.33 8.73 -17.71
N HIS A 250 8.15 8.73 -18.35
CA HIS A 250 6.87 8.71 -17.65
C HIS A 250 6.70 7.49 -16.73
N THR A 251 6.41 7.75 -15.45
CA THR A 251 5.93 6.71 -14.51
C THR A 251 4.72 7.20 -13.71
N PRO A 252 3.59 6.46 -13.69
CA PRO A 252 2.40 6.89 -12.96
C PRO A 252 2.64 7.17 -11.47
N PHE A 253 3.50 6.36 -10.82
CA PHE A 253 3.81 6.52 -9.41
C PHE A 253 4.59 7.81 -9.10
N ARG A 254 5.55 8.21 -9.94
CA ARG A 254 6.29 9.47 -9.73
C ARG A 254 5.42 10.66 -10.06
N LYS A 255 4.63 10.57 -11.14
CA LYS A 255 3.64 11.58 -11.50
C LYS A 255 2.63 11.84 -10.38
N LEU A 256 2.16 10.77 -9.72
CA LEU A 256 1.21 10.86 -8.61
C LEU A 256 1.70 11.77 -7.48
N LYS A 257 3.02 11.83 -7.22
CA LYS A 257 3.61 12.70 -6.20
C LYS A 257 3.35 14.18 -6.46
N TYR A 258 3.28 14.58 -7.72
CA TYR A 258 2.98 15.94 -8.13
C TYR A 258 1.47 16.15 -8.24
N GLU A 259 0.78 15.25 -8.94
CA GLU A 259 -0.67 15.32 -9.14
C GLU A 259 -1.42 15.47 -7.81
N HIS A 260 -1.06 14.68 -6.80
CA HIS A 260 -1.72 14.67 -5.50
C HIS A 260 -0.93 15.38 -4.39
N ALA A 261 0.03 16.26 -4.74
CA ALA A 261 0.72 17.05 -3.72
C ALA A 261 -0.25 17.92 -2.91
N ALA A 262 0.15 18.34 -1.69
CA ALA A 262 -0.64 19.26 -0.88
C ALA A 262 -0.99 20.54 -1.64
N ASN A 263 0.02 21.10 -2.33
CA ASN A 263 -0.13 22.12 -3.35
C ASN A 263 0.67 21.68 -4.60
N THR A 264 -0.04 21.32 -5.67
CA THR A 264 0.54 20.76 -6.89
C THR A 264 1.44 21.77 -7.60
N PHE A 265 1.03 23.04 -7.66
CA PHE A 265 1.82 24.10 -8.26
C PHE A 265 3.12 24.35 -7.50
N ALA A 266 3.06 24.46 -6.17
CA ALA A 266 4.24 24.62 -5.33
C ALA A 266 5.21 23.44 -5.48
N ALA A 267 4.70 22.20 -5.54
CA ALA A 267 5.52 21.01 -5.76
C ALA A 267 6.26 21.04 -7.11
N VAL A 268 5.60 21.49 -8.19
CA VAL A 268 6.23 21.66 -9.50
C VAL A 268 7.27 22.79 -9.49
N VAL A 269 6.96 23.94 -8.88
CA VAL A 269 7.86 25.10 -8.80
C VAL A 269 9.10 24.79 -7.95
N LYS A 270 9.00 23.94 -6.92
CA LYS A 270 10.15 23.56 -6.08
C LYS A 270 11.28 22.90 -6.87
N GLU A 271 10.98 22.17 -7.93
CA GLU A 271 12.01 21.53 -8.76
C GLU A 271 12.83 22.55 -9.59
N VAL A 272 12.33 23.78 -9.75
CA VAL A 272 13.04 24.86 -10.45
C VAL A 272 14.41 25.15 -9.84
N PHE A 273 14.62 24.88 -8.54
CA PHE A 273 15.92 25.07 -7.88
C PHE A 273 17.07 24.28 -8.52
N ASN A 274 16.75 23.23 -9.29
CA ASN A 274 17.71 22.39 -9.99
C ASN A 274 18.07 22.92 -11.40
N TYR A 275 17.39 23.95 -11.91
CA TYR A 275 17.55 24.47 -13.26
C TYR A 275 17.81 25.98 -13.24
N SER A 276 19.08 26.38 -13.36
CA SER A 276 19.52 27.77 -13.23
C SER A 276 18.78 28.76 -14.14
N GLU A 277 18.57 28.37 -15.39
CA GLU A 277 17.94 29.14 -16.45
C GLU A 277 16.47 29.44 -16.11
N ILE A 278 15.76 28.43 -15.61
CA ILE A 278 14.37 28.56 -15.18
C ILE A 278 14.31 29.37 -13.87
N LYS A 279 15.16 29.04 -12.89
CA LYS A 279 15.22 29.71 -11.59
C LYS A 279 15.45 31.21 -11.69
N ALA A 280 16.29 31.65 -12.63
CA ALA A 280 16.58 33.07 -12.88
C ALA A 280 15.38 33.86 -13.45
N LEU A 281 14.30 33.17 -13.82
CA LEU A 281 13.08 33.70 -14.42
C LEU A 281 11.82 33.39 -13.60
N VAL A 282 11.95 32.82 -12.39
CA VAL A 282 10.81 32.69 -11.47
C VAL A 282 10.90 33.78 -10.39
N PRO A 283 9.86 34.62 -10.22
CA PRO A 283 9.84 35.64 -9.18
C PRO A 283 10.13 35.08 -7.78
N ALA A 284 10.93 35.81 -7.01
CA ALA A 284 11.35 35.37 -5.68
C ALA A 284 10.15 35.15 -4.72
N SER A 285 9.08 35.92 -4.88
CA SER A 285 7.81 35.76 -4.16
C SER A 285 7.18 34.39 -4.44
N ILE A 286 7.18 33.94 -5.69
CA ILE A 286 6.65 32.63 -6.11
C ILE A 286 7.56 31.50 -5.61
N LEU A 287 8.88 31.64 -5.69
CA LEU A 287 9.83 30.66 -5.15
C LEU A 287 9.70 30.52 -3.62
N LYS A 288 9.54 31.64 -2.92
CA LYS A 288 9.31 31.66 -1.47
C LYS A 288 8.00 30.98 -1.11
N CYS A 289 6.91 31.37 -1.78
CA CYS A 289 5.59 30.77 -1.60
C CYS A 289 5.62 29.25 -1.90
N ALA A 290 6.31 28.85 -2.97
CA ALA A 290 6.50 27.44 -3.30
C ALA A 290 7.29 26.71 -2.22
N ASN A 291 8.35 27.28 -1.64
CA ASN A 291 9.07 26.63 -0.55
C ASN A 291 8.23 26.52 0.74
N GLU A 292 7.46 27.55 1.06
CA GLU A 292 6.59 27.58 2.25
C GLU A 292 5.40 26.61 2.11
N LEU A 293 4.88 26.43 0.89
CA LEU A 293 3.74 25.55 0.61
C LEU A 293 4.13 24.15 0.11
N ALA A 294 5.37 23.98 -0.36
CA ALA A 294 5.97 22.70 -0.77
C ALA A 294 6.89 22.11 0.31
N GLU A 295 6.80 22.61 1.54
CA GLU A 295 6.73 21.70 2.68
C GLU A 295 5.49 20.81 2.49
N SER A 296 5.60 19.85 1.57
CA SER A 296 5.18 18.53 1.98
C SER A 296 5.96 18.28 3.27
N PRO A 297 5.33 18.08 4.45
CA PRO A 297 5.90 17.03 5.28
C PRO A 297 6.03 15.87 4.29
N ASP A 298 7.20 15.25 4.06
CA ASP A 298 7.23 13.92 3.40
C ASP A 298 5.93 13.24 3.78
N PHE A 299 4.90 12.95 2.98
CA PHE A 299 3.62 12.64 3.68
C PHE A 299 3.84 11.35 4.48
N PHE A 300 3.69 11.41 5.82
CA PHE A 300 3.79 10.21 6.66
C PHE A 300 2.48 9.50 6.44
N ASP A 301 2.51 8.62 5.45
CA ASP A 301 1.35 7.85 5.07
C ASP A 301 1.62 6.36 5.30
N PRO A 302 2.04 5.96 6.52
CA PRO A 302 2.34 4.58 6.78
C PRO A 302 1.04 3.79 6.77
N PHE A 303 1.20 2.55 6.40
CA PHE A 303 0.20 1.54 6.56
C PHE A 303 0.25 1.01 8.00
N ILE A 304 -0.91 0.91 8.63
CA ILE A 304 -1.08 0.52 10.01
C ILE A 304 -1.93 -0.74 10.10
N HIS A 305 -1.47 -1.74 10.84
CA HIS A 305 -2.22 -2.96 11.10
C HIS A 305 -2.62 -3.00 12.58
N GLY A 306 -3.91 -2.90 12.84
CA GLY A 306 -4.50 -3.07 14.16
C GLY A 306 -4.45 -4.52 14.61
N THR A 307 -3.98 -4.76 15.82
CA THR A 307 -3.90 -6.10 16.41
C THR A 307 -3.81 -6.02 17.93
N THR A 308 -3.43 -7.12 18.60
CA THR A 308 -3.10 -7.12 20.02
C THR A 308 -1.71 -7.71 20.27
N SER A 309 -1.20 -7.54 21.48
CA SER A 309 0.06 -8.17 21.93
C SER A 309 0.06 -9.69 21.79
N ALA A 310 -1.11 -10.34 21.72
CA ALA A 310 -1.22 -11.78 21.45
C ALA A 310 -0.64 -12.15 20.08
N THR A 311 -0.72 -11.27 19.09
CA THR A 311 -0.10 -11.49 17.77
C THR A 311 1.42 -11.51 17.88
N LEU A 312 2.01 -10.61 18.69
CA LEU A 312 3.46 -10.58 18.93
C LEU A 312 3.97 -11.88 19.58
N ALA A 313 3.16 -12.49 20.44
CA ALA A 313 3.48 -13.80 21.01
C ALA A 313 3.67 -14.85 19.91
N LEU A 314 2.81 -14.84 18.90
CA LEU A 314 2.84 -15.80 17.80
C LEU A 314 3.94 -15.50 16.79
N LEU A 315 4.24 -14.21 16.58
CA LEU A 315 5.32 -13.79 15.70
C LEU A 315 6.68 -14.38 16.12
N THR A 316 6.91 -14.66 17.40
CA THR A 316 8.13 -15.35 17.83
C THR A 316 8.28 -16.77 17.24
N LYS A 317 7.19 -17.42 16.81
CA LYS A 317 7.23 -18.72 16.11
C LYS A 317 7.52 -18.57 14.62
N THR A 318 7.19 -17.43 14.03
CA THR A 318 7.30 -17.19 12.59
C THR A 318 8.52 -16.35 12.24
N GLU A 319 9.56 -16.38 13.06
CA GLU A 319 10.75 -15.54 12.91
C GLU A 319 10.41 -14.05 12.78
N PHE A 320 9.36 -13.65 13.50
CA PHE A 320 8.77 -12.32 13.52
C PHE A 320 8.21 -11.83 12.18
N GLN A 321 7.81 -12.75 11.31
CA GLN A 321 7.11 -12.48 10.07
C GLN A 321 5.59 -12.54 10.25
N LEU A 322 4.92 -11.45 9.90
CA LEU A 322 3.48 -11.37 9.75
C LEU A 322 3.12 -11.87 8.34
N MET A 323 2.43 -13.00 8.26
CA MET A 323 2.10 -13.67 6.99
C MET A 323 0.65 -14.16 6.96
N PRO A 324 0.11 -14.57 5.80
CA PRO A 324 -1.23 -15.16 5.73
C PRO A 324 -1.38 -16.34 6.71
N THR A 325 -2.52 -16.39 7.39
CA THR A 325 -2.75 -17.33 8.49
C THR A 325 -2.58 -18.78 8.06
N LEU A 326 -3.09 -19.18 6.89
CA LEU A 326 -2.95 -20.58 6.43
C LEU A 326 -1.50 -21.00 6.22
N LYS A 327 -0.65 -20.08 5.73
CA LYS A 327 0.80 -20.32 5.61
C LYS A 327 1.45 -20.46 6.98
N MET A 328 1.00 -19.67 7.95
CA MET A 328 1.45 -19.78 9.35
C MET A 328 1.06 -21.12 9.98
N LEU A 329 -0.14 -21.64 9.69
CA LEU A 329 -0.57 -22.97 10.13
C LEU A 329 0.32 -24.06 9.51
N ASP A 330 0.49 -24.02 8.19
CA ASP A 330 1.23 -25.05 7.42
C ASP A 330 2.72 -25.10 7.78
N THR A 331 3.35 -23.93 7.94
CA THR A 331 4.80 -23.88 8.21
C THR A 331 5.13 -23.96 9.70
N TYR A 332 4.32 -23.34 10.56
CA TYR A 332 4.69 -23.09 11.96
C TYR A 332 3.70 -23.65 12.99
N HIS A 333 2.64 -24.35 12.56
CA HIS A 333 1.61 -24.94 13.45
C HIS A 333 1.04 -23.90 14.42
N ALA A 334 0.87 -22.67 13.94
CA ALA A 334 0.44 -21.53 14.73
C ALA A 334 -0.73 -20.82 14.05
N ALA A 335 -1.74 -20.46 14.83
CA ALA A 335 -2.89 -19.66 14.42
C ALA A 335 -2.95 -18.35 15.22
N PRO A 336 -3.43 -17.24 14.63
CA PRO A 336 -3.60 -15.96 15.31
C PRO A 336 -4.60 -16.15 16.45
N MET A 337 -4.33 -15.67 17.67
CA MET A 337 -5.27 -15.79 18.80
C MET A 337 -6.40 -14.75 18.75
N VAL A 338 -6.28 -13.78 17.85
CA VAL A 338 -7.16 -12.60 17.71
C VAL A 338 -7.31 -12.25 16.22
N GLY A 339 -8.17 -11.27 15.90
CA GLY A 339 -8.27 -10.69 14.56
C GLY A 339 -9.55 -11.03 13.79
N GLU A 340 -9.79 -10.29 12.71
CA GLU A 340 -10.97 -10.37 11.86
C GLU A 340 -10.90 -11.56 10.89
N LEU A 341 -11.27 -12.75 11.35
CA LEU A 341 -11.17 -13.96 10.51
C LEU A 341 -12.23 -14.01 9.38
N THR A 342 -13.48 -13.70 9.70
CA THR A 342 -14.59 -13.80 8.75
C THR A 342 -14.54 -12.70 7.70
N GLN A 343 -14.31 -11.45 8.12
CA GLN A 343 -14.13 -10.30 7.21
C GLN A 343 -12.80 -10.39 6.44
N GLY A 344 -11.77 -11.02 7.03
CA GLY A 344 -10.52 -11.35 6.34
C GLY A 344 -10.65 -12.39 5.21
N GLY A 345 -11.83 -12.97 5.01
CA GLY A 345 -12.10 -13.90 3.92
C GLY A 345 -11.80 -15.37 4.25
N TYR A 346 -11.44 -15.72 5.49
CA TYR A 346 -11.24 -17.13 5.86
C TYR A 346 -12.55 -17.93 5.96
N SER A 347 -13.71 -17.27 5.87
CA SER A 347 -15.02 -17.93 5.77
C SER A 347 -15.24 -18.63 4.42
N ILE A 348 -14.36 -18.39 3.44
CA ILE A 348 -14.32 -19.06 2.15
C ILE A 348 -12.99 -19.80 1.99
N LEU A 349 -13.01 -20.91 1.26
CA LEU A 349 -11.84 -21.78 1.07
C LEU A 349 -10.79 -21.14 0.16
N GLY A 350 -11.23 -20.38 -0.84
CA GLY A 350 -10.38 -19.87 -1.91
C GLY A 350 -10.29 -20.81 -3.11
N MET A 351 -9.45 -20.47 -4.08
CA MET A 351 -9.23 -21.24 -5.32
C MET A 351 -7.79 -21.72 -5.48
N LYS A 352 -6.87 -21.19 -4.66
CA LYS A 352 -5.43 -21.42 -4.81
C LYS A 352 -4.91 -22.31 -3.69
N LYS A 353 -3.78 -22.96 -3.91
CA LYS A 353 -3.04 -23.65 -2.83
C LYS A 353 -2.56 -22.65 -1.78
N ILE A 354 -2.29 -23.12 -0.57
CA ILE A 354 -1.92 -22.28 0.59
C ILE A 354 -0.72 -21.36 0.26
N ASN A 355 0.27 -21.86 -0.50
CA ASN A 355 1.47 -21.11 -0.84
C ASN A 355 1.28 -20.05 -1.94
N GLU A 356 0.17 -20.09 -2.66
CA GLU A 356 -0.17 -19.20 -3.78
C GLU A 356 -1.33 -18.24 -3.43
N GLU A 357 -1.98 -18.46 -2.29
CA GLU A 357 -3.23 -17.82 -1.95
C GLU A 357 -3.06 -16.42 -1.33
N ASP A 358 -3.94 -15.52 -1.77
CA ASP A 358 -4.14 -14.16 -1.31
C ASP A 358 -5.32 -14.02 -0.32
N VAL A 359 -6.11 -15.09 -0.13
CA VAL A 359 -7.19 -15.15 0.87
C VAL A 359 -6.60 -14.94 2.26
N GLY A 360 -7.12 -13.91 2.94
CA GLY A 360 -6.62 -13.50 4.25
C GLY A 360 -5.21 -12.94 4.22
N ALA A 361 -4.79 -12.32 3.12
CA ALA A 361 -3.71 -11.33 3.17
C ALA A 361 -4.02 -10.31 4.27
N ILE A 362 -2.98 -9.88 4.98
CA ILE A 362 -3.11 -9.03 6.16
C ILE A 362 -3.58 -7.65 5.72
N SER A 363 -4.71 -7.23 6.27
CA SER A 363 -5.25 -5.89 6.06
C SER A 363 -4.45 -4.85 6.84
N TYR A 364 -4.06 -3.79 6.14
CA TYR A 364 -3.52 -2.56 6.69
C TYR A 364 -4.48 -1.42 6.40
N GLY A 365 -4.64 -0.57 7.39
CA GLY A 365 -5.24 0.74 7.21
C GLY A 365 -4.19 1.77 6.86
N ASN A 366 -4.63 2.94 6.44
CA ASN A 366 -3.74 4.06 6.20
C ASN A 366 -3.97 5.10 7.30
N VAL A 367 -2.91 5.77 7.77
CA VAL A 367 -3.05 6.71 8.90
C VAL A 367 -3.97 7.88 8.58
N LEU A 368 -3.98 8.34 7.33
CA LEU A 368 -4.63 9.58 6.92
C LEU A 368 -5.83 9.37 5.98
N SER A 369 -5.93 8.22 5.32
CA SER A 369 -6.91 7.94 4.26
C SER A 369 -7.56 6.56 4.38
N GLY A 370 -8.60 6.30 3.57
CA GLY A 370 -9.28 5.00 3.49
C GLY A 370 -10.34 4.74 4.58
N SER A 371 -11.17 3.71 4.35
CA SER A 371 -12.22 3.30 5.30
C SER A 371 -11.65 2.53 6.50
N TYR A 372 -10.58 1.77 6.26
CA TYR A 372 -9.75 1.14 7.27
C TYR A 372 -8.58 2.07 7.55
N ASN A 373 -8.63 2.80 8.66
CA ASN A 373 -7.68 3.84 9.04
C ASN A 373 -7.44 3.87 10.55
N LEU A 374 -6.67 4.83 11.05
CA LEU A 374 -6.30 4.90 12.47
C LEU A 374 -7.52 4.96 13.39
N LYS A 375 -8.58 5.68 13.00
CA LYS A 375 -9.81 5.78 13.80
C LYS A 375 -10.52 4.43 13.90
N LYS A 376 -10.71 3.73 12.78
CA LYS A 376 -11.35 2.40 12.76
C LYS A 376 -10.51 1.35 13.47
N ILE A 377 -9.19 1.37 13.28
CA ILE A 377 -8.27 0.46 13.96
C ILE A 377 -8.30 0.70 15.47
N THR A 378 -8.19 1.95 15.91
CA THR A 378 -8.25 2.25 17.35
C THR A 378 -9.60 1.89 17.94
N SER A 379 -10.74 2.11 17.26
CA SER A 379 -12.04 1.68 17.78
C SER A 379 -12.18 0.16 17.91
N ASN A 380 -11.72 -0.59 16.90
CA ASN A 380 -11.91 -2.04 16.83
C ASN A 380 -10.96 -2.79 17.75
N TYR A 381 -9.68 -2.38 17.80
CA TYR A 381 -8.63 -3.15 18.47
C TYR A 381 -8.33 -2.68 19.89
N THR A 382 -8.77 -1.48 20.30
CA THR A 382 -8.61 -1.05 21.71
C THR A 382 -9.60 -1.68 22.67
N THR A 383 -10.71 -2.21 22.15
CA THR A 383 -11.81 -2.79 22.93
C THR A 383 -11.83 -4.33 22.88
N PHE A 384 -10.83 -4.93 22.23
CA PHE A 384 -10.75 -6.36 22.01
C PHE A 384 -10.55 -7.13 23.33
N LYS A 385 -11.21 -8.29 23.44
CA LYS A 385 -11.09 -9.21 24.60
C LYS A 385 -10.39 -10.50 24.18
N SER A 386 -9.45 -10.99 24.99
CA SER A 386 -8.79 -12.29 24.75
C SER A 386 -9.80 -13.41 24.55
N LEU A 387 -9.55 -14.23 23.52
CA LEU A 387 -10.29 -15.46 23.27
C LEU A 387 -10.09 -16.44 24.43
N THR A 388 -11.19 -16.91 25.01
CA THR A 388 -11.18 -17.95 26.04
C THR A 388 -11.08 -19.35 25.42
N ILE A 389 -10.66 -20.33 26.22
CA ILE A 389 -10.62 -21.74 25.81
C ILE A 389 -12.00 -22.23 25.36
N LYS A 390 -13.06 -21.82 26.08
CA LYS A 390 -14.43 -22.19 25.77
C LYS A 390 -14.86 -21.63 24.42
N GLU A 391 -14.65 -20.32 24.18
CA GLU A 391 -14.99 -19.69 22.91
C GLU A 391 -14.24 -20.33 21.74
N ALA A 392 -12.95 -20.64 21.90
CA ALA A 392 -12.18 -21.33 20.86
C ALA A 392 -12.75 -22.72 20.50
N LEU A 393 -13.26 -23.44 21.50
CA LEU A 393 -13.92 -24.73 21.29
C LEU A 393 -15.30 -24.57 20.66
N ASP A 394 -16.10 -23.62 21.13
CA ASP A 394 -17.43 -23.33 20.59
C ASP A 394 -17.31 -22.94 19.10
N ASP A 395 -16.37 -22.06 18.75
CA ASP A 395 -16.06 -21.68 17.36
C ASP A 395 -15.68 -22.87 16.46
N PHE A 396 -14.86 -23.79 17.00
CA PHE A 396 -14.48 -25.03 16.31
C PHE A 396 -15.70 -25.93 16.08
N ARG A 397 -16.51 -26.14 17.12
CA ARG A 397 -17.70 -27.00 17.05
C ARG A 397 -18.76 -26.46 16.09
N ASP A 398 -18.94 -25.15 16.08
CA ASP A 398 -19.79 -24.44 15.14
C ASP A 398 -19.32 -24.63 13.69
N SER A 399 -18.01 -24.52 13.46
CA SER A 399 -17.41 -24.67 12.13
C SER A 399 -17.47 -26.13 11.65
N PHE A 400 -17.25 -27.08 12.56
CA PHE A 400 -17.40 -28.51 12.32
C PHE A 400 -18.84 -28.88 11.94
N THR A 401 -19.83 -28.43 12.71
CA THR A 401 -21.24 -28.74 12.49
C THR A 401 -21.77 -28.20 11.15
N ARG A 402 -21.32 -27.01 10.74
CA ARG A 402 -21.72 -26.41 9.46
C ARG A 402 -20.95 -26.95 8.25
N GLY A 403 -19.83 -27.63 8.47
CA GLY A 403 -18.87 -28.01 7.43
C GLY A 403 -19.51 -28.73 6.24
N LEU A 404 -20.13 -29.88 6.48
CA LEU A 404 -20.75 -30.68 5.41
C LEU A 404 -21.86 -29.94 4.66
N SER A 405 -22.76 -29.27 5.39
CA SER A 405 -23.87 -28.50 4.80
C SER A 405 -23.41 -27.36 3.87
N GLN A 406 -22.16 -26.91 4.03
CA GLN A 406 -21.52 -25.85 3.24
C GLN A 406 -20.42 -26.38 2.31
N GLY A 407 -20.36 -27.69 2.06
CA GLY A 407 -19.30 -28.29 1.22
C GLY A 407 -17.89 -28.00 1.73
N PHE A 408 -17.74 -27.79 3.03
CA PHE A 408 -16.53 -27.35 3.70
C PHE A 408 -15.93 -26.04 3.14
N SER A 409 -16.75 -25.13 2.62
CA SER A 409 -16.27 -23.79 2.24
C SER A 409 -15.63 -23.03 3.41
N ASN A 410 -16.00 -23.36 4.64
CA ASN A 410 -15.48 -22.80 5.88
C ASN A 410 -14.26 -23.56 6.46
N LEU A 411 -13.65 -24.50 5.71
CA LEU A 411 -12.54 -25.33 6.22
C LEU A 411 -11.36 -24.50 6.73
N ASN A 412 -11.09 -23.35 6.12
CA ASN A 412 -10.07 -22.41 6.60
C ASN A 412 -10.32 -21.97 8.07
N LEU A 413 -11.57 -21.66 8.44
CA LEU A 413 -11.93 -21.35 9.84
C LEU A 413 -11.77 -22.56 10.75
N LEU A 414 -12.21 -23.74 10.31
CA LEU A 414 -12.08 -24.98 11.07
C LEU A 414 -10.60 -25.26 11.42
N LEU A 415 -9.70 -25.14 10.44
CA LEU A 415 -8.26 -25.27 10.62
C LEU A 415 -7.70 -24.29 11.66
N ILE A 416 -8.13 -23.02 11.58
CA ILE A 416 -7.70 -21.96 12.50
C ILE A 416 -8.17 -22.24 13.93
N TYR A 417 -9.45 -22.57 14.12
CA TYR A 417 -10.01 -22.84 15.44
C TYR A 417 -9.45 -24.12 16.06
N PHE A 418 -9.25 -25.17 15.26
CA PHE A 418 -8.57 -26.38 15.69
C PHE A 418 -7.16 -26.07 16.23
N THR A 419 -6.38 -25.31 15.47
CA THR A 419 -5.01 -24.92 15.86
C THR A 419 -4.98 -24.05 17.11
N ARG A 420 -5.92 -23.10 17.26
CA ARG A 420 -6.07 -22.29 18.48
C ARG A 420 -6.34 -23.15 19.72
N ALA A 421 -7.26 -24.11 19.62
CA ALA A 421 -7.58 -25.01 20.73
C ALA A 421 -6.35 -25.84 21.15
N ARG A 422 -5.56 -26.33 20.18
CA ARG A 422 -4.28 -27.01 20.43
C ARG A 422 -3.26 -26.08 21.11
N GLN A 423 -3.12 -24.84 20.65
CA GLN A 423 -2.19 -23.86 21.26
C GLN A 423 -2.53 -23.51 22.71
N LEU A 424 -3.82 -23.54 23.06
CA LEU A 424 -4.33 -23.37 24.42
C LEU A 424 -4.15 -24.62 25.31
N GLN A 425 -3.32 -25.58 24.88
CA GLN A 425 -2.99 -26.84 25.58
C GLN A 425 -4.18 -27.76 25.83
N LEU A 426 -5.20 -27.72 24.97
CA LEU A 426 -6.18 -28.79 24.97
C LEU A 426 -5.61 -30.02 24.26
N PRO A 427 -5.54 -31.18 24.93
CA PRO A 427 -5.16 -32.42 24.25
C PRO A 427 -6.18 -32.75 23.17
N LEU A 428 -5.74 -33.42 22.09
CA LEU A 428 -6.56 -33.70 20.89
C LEU A 428 -7.94 -34.27 21.26
N LYS A 429 -7.96 -35.28 22.13
CA LYS A 429 -9.17 -35.97 22.62
C LYS A 429 -10.20 -35.09 23.32
N LYS A 430 -9.81 -33.90 23.80
CA LYS A 430 -10.73 -32.90 24.37
C LYS A 430 -11.27 -31.93 23.32
N ILE A 431 -10.59 -31.80 22.18
CA ILE A 431 -11.02 -30.97 21.07
C ILE A 431 -12.00 -31.76 20.21
N ILE A 432 -11.60 -32.97 19.81
CA ILE A 432 -12.35 -33.88 18.96
C ILE A 432 -12.11 -35.33 19.41
N SER A 433 -13.17 -36.12 19.53
CA SER A 433 -13.06 -37.55 19.84
C SER A 433 -12.59 -38.34 18.61
N GLU A 434 -12.12 -39.58 18.82
CA GLU A 434 -11.65 -40.44 17.72
C GLU A 434 -12.77 -40.74 16.71
N THR A 435 -13.99 -40.97 17.18
CA THR A 435 -15.17 -41.20 16.33
C THR A 435 -15.53 -39.97 15.50
N GLU A 436 -15.56 -38.79 16.12
CA GLU A 436 -15.83 -37.53 15.42
C GLU A 436 -14.74 -37.20 14.39
N LEU A 437 -13.47 -37.49 14.70
CA LEU A 437 -12.35 -37.28 13.80
C LEU A 437 -12.42 -38.23 12.59
N ALA A 438 -12.75 -39.50 12.81
CA ALA A 438 -12.95 -40.47 11.74
C ALA A 438 -14.10 -40.04 10.82
N GLU A 439 -15.21 -39.60 11.40
CA GLU A 439 -16.36 -39.08 10.65
C GLU A 439 -15.99 -37.84 9.82
N LEU A 440 -15.32 -36.86 10.43
CA LEU A 440 -14.85 -35.66 9.72
C LEU A 440 -13.94 -36.01 8.54
N ASN A 441 -13.00 -36.93 8.73
CA ASN A 441 -12.08 -37.35 7.66
C ASN A 441 -12.82 -38.04 6.51
N ASN A 442 -13.81 -38.89 6.81
CA ASN A 442 -14.65 -39.52 5.79
C ASN A 442 -15.45 -38.47 5.01
N GLN A 443 -16.05 -37.49 5.71
CA GLN A 443 -16.81 -36.40 5.10
C GLN A 443 -15.94 -35.50 4.22
N LEU A 444 -14.74 -35.13 4.67
CA LEU A 444 -13.77 -34.34 3.90
C LEU A 444 -13.33 -35.08 2.64
N ALA A 445 -12.97 -36.36 2.76
CA ALA A 445 -12.58 -37.19 1.63
C ALA A 445 -13.72 -37.33 0.60
N ALA A 446 -14.95 -37.55 1.06
CA ALA A 446 -16.10 -37.66 0.18
C ALA A 446 -16.51 -36.31 -0.45
N THR A 447 -16.29 -35.19 0.23
CA THR A 447 -16.50 -33.84 -0.35
C THR A 447 -15.49 -33.56 -1.46
N ILE A 448 -14.23 -33.99 -1.33
CA ILE A 448 -13.26 -33.96 -2.44
C ILE A 448 -13.81 -34.74 -3.64
N GLN A 449 -14.31 -35.96 -3.42
CA GLN A 449 -14.92 -36.75 -4.50
C GLN A 449 -16.13 -36.04 -5.10
N PHE A 450 -16.96 -35.36 -4.30
CA PHE A 450 -18.07 -34.56 -4.80
C PHE A 450 -17.62 -33.45 -5.77
N TYR A 451 -16.49 -32.78 -5.56
CA TYR A 451 -16.01 -31.80 -6.56
C TYR A 451 -15.44 -32.47 -7.83
N TYR A 452 -14.98 -33.72 -7.77
CA TYR A 452 -14.72 -34.53 -8.97
C TYR A 452 -16.01 -34.97 -9.65
N PHE A 453 -17.08 -35.22 -8.90
CA PHE A 453 -18.42 -35.53 -9.43
C PHE A 453 -18.92 -34.43 -10.36
N LEU A 454 -18.79 -33.16 -9.94
CA LEU A 454 -19.26 -32.01 -10.71
C LEU A 454 -18.62 -31.93 -12.11
N GLN A 455 -17.42 -32.49 -12.29
CA GLN A 455 -16.73 -32.52 -13.58
C GLN A 455 -17.30 -33.59 -14.53
N LEU A 456 -18.05 -34.57 -14.01
CA LEU A 456 -18.75 -35.58 -14.81
C LEU A 456 -20.11 -35.08 -15.32
N LEU A 457 -20.76 -34.16 -14.61
CA LEU A 457 -22.05 -33.59 -14.99
C LEU A 457 -21.94 -32.79 -16.29
N GLY A 458 -22.87 -33.00 -17.21
CA GLY A 458 -22.86 -32.35 -18.54
C GLY A 458 -21.78 -32.86 -19.50
N THR A 459 -20.77 -33.57 -19.01
CA THR A 459 -19.74 -34.21 -19.85
C THR A 459 -20.07 -35.67 -20.13
N TYR A 460 -20.45 -36.41 -19.09
CA TYR A 460 -20.72 -37.85 -19.13
C TYR A 460 -22.05 -38.25 -18.48
N ILE A 461 -22.58 -37.41 -17.58
CA ILE A 461 -23.84 -37.65 -16.87
C ILE A 461 -24.83 -36.56 -17.26
N PHE A 462 -26.01 -36.97 -17.71
CA PHE A 462 -27.07 -36.11 -18.25
C PHE A 462 -28.43 -36.49 -17.65
N PRO A 463 -29.44 -35.60 -17.67
CA PRO A 463 -30.81 -35.97 -17.35
C PRO A 463 -31.32 -37.08 -18.30
N ASP A 464 -31.90 -38.12 -17.72
CA ASP A 464 -32.53 -39.21 -18.48
C ASP A 464 -34.01 -38.87 -18.70
N PHE A 465 -34.28 -38.12 -19.77
CA PHE A 465 -35.66 -37.73 -20.10
C PHE A 465 -36.56 -38.93 -20.43
N ALA A 466 -36.01 -40.05 -20.91
CA ALA A 466 -36.79 -41.26 -21.15
C ALA A 466 -37.27 -41.87 -19.83
N ALA A 467 -36.38 -41.95 -18.83
CA ALA A 467 -36.75 -42.38 -17.47
C ALA A 467 -37.76 -41.42 -16.81
N ILE A 468 -37.64 -40.11 -17.03
CA ILE A 468 -38.62 -39.12 -16.55
C ILE A 468 -39.99 -39.36 -17.19
N ASP A 469 -40.05 -39.53 -18.52
CA ASP A 469 -41.30 -39.78 -19.24
C ASP A 469 -41.94 -41.11 -18.83
N GLU A 470 -41.13 -42.16 -18.62
CA GLU A 470 -41.59 -43.47 -18.14
C GLU A 470 -42.21 -43.34 -16.74
N ALA A 471 -41.56 -42.61 -15.82
CA ALA A 471 -42.07 -42.41 -14.46
C ALA A 471 -43.42 -41.68 -14.44
N LEU A 472 -43.56 -40.64 -15.28
CA LEU A 472 -44.81 -39.88 -15.43
C LEU A 472 -45.91 -40.73 -16.06
N SER A 473 -45.59 -41.59 -17.03
CA SER A 473 -46.56 -42.50 -17.63
C SER A 473 -47.03 -43.61 -16.67
N SER A 474 -46.16 -44.01 -15.75
CA SER A 474 -46.39 -45.08 -14.77
C SER A 474 -47.22 -44.64 -13.56
N SER A 475 -47.40 -43.34 -13.33
CA SER A 475 -48.15 -42.81 -12.18
C SER A 475 -49.07 -41.65 -12.59
N LYS A 476 -50.38 -41.81 -12.36
CA LYS A 476 -51.39 -40.77 -12.67
C LYS A 476 -51.35 -39.54 -11.75
N ILE A 477 -50.66 -39.64 -10.61
CA ILE A 477 -50.63 -38.58 -9.58
C ILE A 477 -49.30 -37.81 -9.62
N LEU A 478 -48.24 -38.42 -10.17
CA LEU A 478 -46.92 -37.82 -10.26
C LEU A 478 -46.89 -36.75 -11.36
N THR A 479 -46.38 -35.57 -11.05
CA THR A 479 -46.18 -34.48 -12.02
C THR A 479 -44.69 -34.27 -12.32
N SER A 480 -44.36 -33.63 -13.44
CA SER A 480 -42.97 -33.24 -13.74
C SER A 480 -42.40 -32.33 -12.64
N ARG A 481 -43.25 -31.47 -12.07
CA ARG A 481 -42.89 -30.63 -10.93
C ARG A 481 -42.55 -31.44 -9.69
N ASP A 482 -43.25 -32.55 -9.43
CA ASP A 482 -42.94 -33.43 -8.30
C ASP A 482 -41.55 -34.07 -8.42
N ILE A 483 -41.16 -34.49 -9.63
CA ILE A 483 -39.81 -35.03 -9.90
C ILE A 483 -38.76 -33.93 -9.71
N ALA A 484 -38.99 -32.74 -10.25
CA ALA A 484 -38.10 -31.59 -10.05
C ALA A 484 -37.94 -31.20 -8.57
N ASP A 485 -39.05 -31.14 -7.83
CA ASP A 485 -39.07 -30.87 -6.38
C ASP A 485 -38.38 -32.00 -5.60
N ALA A 486 -38.43 -33.26 -6.06
CA ALA A 486 -37.69 -34.38 -5.48
C ALA A 486 -36.18 -34.23 -5.68
N VAL A 487 -35.75 -33.89 -6.90
CA VAL A 487 -34.35 -33.57 -7.20
C VAL A 487 -33.88 -32.42 -6.32
N TYR A 488 -34.64 -31.33 -6.23
CA TYR A 488 -34.33 -30.18 -5.38
C TYR A 488 -34.26 -30.53 -3.89
N SER A 489 -35.22 -31.31 -3.37
CA SER A 489 -35.32 -31.59 -1.94
C SER A 489 -34.28 -32.61 -1.47
N ILE A 490 -33.91 -33.57 -2.32
CA ILE A 490 -33.10 -34.72 -1.94
C ILE A 490 -31.65 -34.60 -2.41
N LEU A 491 -31.38 -34.20 -3.67
CA LEU A 491 -30.01 -34.17 -4.23
C LEU A 491 -29.22 -32.94 -3.79
N ASN A 492 -29.28 -32.61 -2.51
CA ASN A 492 -28.44 -31.60 -1.86
C ASN A 492 -27.04 -32.16 -1.56
N ILE A 493 -26.12 -31.27 -1.17
CA ILE A 493 -24.72 -31.63 -0.95
C ILE A 493 -24.53 -32.73 0.12
N GLU A 494 -25.30 -32.70 1.20
CA GLU A 494 -25.18 -33.68 2.29
C GLU A 494 -25.58 -35.07 1.81
N PHE A 495 -26.68 -35.17 1.06
CA PHE A 495 -27.14 -36.44 0.48
C PHE A 495 -26.12 -37.02 -0.50
N LEU A 496 -25.61 -36.20 -1.42
CA LEU A 496 -24.65 -36.63 -2.43
C LEU A 496 -23.34 -37.11 -1.78
N VAL A 497 -22.82 -36.35 -0.80
CA VAL A 497 -21.62 -36.75 -0.05
C VAL A 497 -21.86 -38.03 0.76
N ASN A 498 -23.01 -38.17 1.43
CA ASN A 498 -23.35 -39.39 2.18
C ASN A 498 -23.47 -40.61 1.27
N ASN A 499 -23.98 -40.46 0.04
CA ASN A 499 -24.01 -41.55 -0.94
C ASN A 499 -22.62 -41.92 -1.44
N ILE A 500 -21.73 -40.94 -1.64
CA ILE A 500 -20.32 -41.20 -1.95
C ILE A 500 -19.67 -42.05 -0.85
N ILE A 501 -19.90 -41.71 0.43
CA ILE A 501 -19.40 -42.49 1.58
C ILE A 501 -20.01 -43.89 1.57
N ARG A 502 -21.35 -43.99 1.50
CA ARG A 502 -22.10 -45.25 1.56
C ARG A 502 -21.66 -46.24 0.48
N HIS A 503 -21.40 -45.76 -0.72
CA HIS A 503 -21.02 -46.59 -1.86
C HIS A 503 -19.51 -46.70 -2.07
N ASN A 504 -18.70 -46.01 -1.25
CA ASN A 504 -17.23 -45.99 -1.33
C ASN A 504 -16.71 -45.69 -2.75
N ILE A 505 -17.20 -44.60 -3.36
CA ILE A 505 -16.94 -44.26 -4.77
C ILE A 505 -15.72 -43.34 -4.90
N ASN A 506 -14.76 -43.74 -5.74
CA ASN A 506 -13.61 -42.93 -6.11
C ASN A 506 -13.85 -42.21 -7.45
N LEU A 507 -14.38 -40.99 -7.39
CA LEU A 507 -14.72 -40.20 -8.56
C LEU A 507 -13.51 -39.60 -9.28
N LYS A 508 -12.39 -39.37 -8.57
CA LYS A 508 -11.12 -38.97 -9.19
C LYS A 508 -10.62 -40.03 -10.18
N GLU A 509 -10.72 -41.30 -9.81
CA GLU A 509 -10.37 -42.44 -10.66
C GLU A 509 -11.36 -42.61 -11.82
N ILE A 510 -12.67 -42.48 -11.54
CA ILE A 510 -13.71 -42.53 -12.59
C ILE A 510 -13.51 -41.43 -13.63
N LEU A 511 -13.19 -40.20 -13.21
CA LEU A 511 -12.89 -39.09 -14.11
C LEU A 511 -11.65 -39.35 -14.98
N ALA A 512 -10.64 -40.05 -14.43
CA ALA A 512 -9.46 -40.44 -15.19
C ALA A 512 -9.70 -41.60 -16.17
N ASN A 513 -10.75 -42.40 -15.95
CA ASN A 513 -11.12 -43.55 -16.80
C ASN A 513 -12.66 -43.68 -16.92
N PRO A 514 -13.34 -42.81 -17.69
CA PRO A 514 -14.80 -42.71 -17.72
C PRO A 514 -15.44 -43.77 -18.65
N ASN A 515 -15.31 -45.05 -18.31
CA ASN A 515 -16.01 -46.13 -18.99
C ASN A 515 -17.43 -46.37 -18.42
N GLU A 516 -18.26 -47.15 -19.12
CA GLU A 516 -19.67 -47.38 -18.75
C GLU A 516 -19.83 -47.97 -17.34
N GLU A 517 -19.00 -48.94 -16.94
CA GLU A 517 -19.02 -49.50 -15.58
C GLU A 517 -18.72 -48.43 -14.53
N ASN A 518 -17.67 -47.63 -14.76
CA ASN A 518 -17.23 -46.55 -13.88
C ASN A 518 -18.28 -45.44 -13.75
N LEU A 519 -18.87 -45.01 -14.87
CA LEU A 519 -19.91 -44.01 -14.89
C LEU A 519 -21.22 -44.53 -14.26
N GLY A 520 -21.55 -45.81 -14.46
CA GLY A 520 -22.66 -46.49 -13.78
C GLY A 520 -22.49 -46.50 -12.26
N ARG A 521 -21.26 -46.62 -11.75
CA ARG A 521 -20.98 -46.43 -10.31
C ARG A 521 -21.24 -44.99 -9.86
N ALA A 522 -20.84 -43.99 -10.64
CA ALA A 522 -21.08 -42.59 -10.31
C ALA A 522 -22.58 -42.22 -10.29
N LEU A 523 -23.39 -42.79 -11.18
CA LEU A 523 -24.85 -42.57 -11.23
C LEU A 523 -25.57 -42.97 -9.94
N LYS A 524 -25.07 -43.97 -9.19
CA LYS A 524 -25.65 -44.40 -7.90
C LYS A 524 -25.69 -43.27 -6.86
N ILE A 525 -24.84 -42.24 -7.01
CA ILE A 525 -24.82 -41.09 -6.11
C ILE A 525 -26.11 -40.27 -6.21
N MET A 526 -26.72 -40.23 -7.40
CA MET A 526 -27.92 -39.45 -7.71
C MET A 526 -29.23 -40.23 -7.56
N GLU A 527 -29.16 -41.50 -7.16
CA GLU A 527 -30.34 -42.34 -7.02
C GLU A 527 -31.24 -41.85 -5.88
N LEU A 528 -32.51 -41.60 -6.19
CA LEU A 528 -33.51 -41.14 -5.23
C LEU A 528 -34.13 -42.32 -4.47
N PRO A 529 -34.56 -42.15 -3.21
CA PRO A 529 -35.40 -43.14 -2.54
C PRO A 529 -36.73 -43.34 -3.27
N ALA A 530 -37.30 -44.55 -3.21
CA ALA A 530 -38.60 -44.84 -3.83
C ALA A 530 -39.76 -44.03 -3.23
N THR A 531 -39.68 -43.66 -1.95
CA THR A 531 -40.64 -42.76 -1.30
C THR A 531 -39.87 -41.56 -0.73
N VAL A 532 -40.27 -40.35 -1.11
CA VAL A 532 -39.58 -39.12 -0.72
C VAL A 532 -40.55 -38.09 -0.17
N ARG A 533 -40.06 -37.28 0.79
CA ARG A 533 -40.76 -36.08 1.26
C ARG A 533 -40.14 -34.87 0.58
N ILE A 534 -40.93 -34.20 -0.24
CA ILE A 534 -40.52 -33.04 -1.03
C ILE A 534 -41.11 -31.74 -0.48
N LYS A 535 -40.48 -30.63 -0.83
CA LYS A 535 -41.00 -29.27 -0.64
C LYS A 535 -41.61 -28.80 -1.96
N SER A 536 -42.94 -28.70 -2.03
CA SER A 536 -43.64 -28.38 -3.28
C SER A 536 -44.47 -27.10 -3.19
N GLY A 537 -44.61 -26.41 -4.33
CA GLY A 537 -45.42 -25.20 -4.49
C GLY A 537 -44.82 -23.90 -3.91
N PHE A 538 -45.54 -22.80 -4.12
CA PHE A 538 -45.12 -21.44 -3.75
C PHE A 538 -44.88 -21.25 -2.23
N PHE A 539 -45.51 -22.10 -1.40
CA PHE A 539 -45.39 -22.08 0.07
C PHE A 539 -44.44 -23.14 0.63
N SER A 540 -43.77 -23.94 -0.22
CA SER A 540 -42.86 -25.02 0.21
C SER A 540 -43.51 -25.99 1.23
N GLU A 541 -44.72 -26.45 0.91
CA GLU A 541 -45.44 -27.41 1.75
C GLU A 541 -44.79 -28.80 1.65
N ASN A 542 -44.82 -29.55 2.75
CA ASN A 542 -44.32 -30.92 2.75
C ASN A 542 -45.31 -31.82 2.01
N LYS A 543 -44.87 -32.47 0.92
CA LYS A 543 -45.63 -33.48 0.18
C LYS A 543 -44.84 -34.79 0.18
N VAL A 544 -45.52 -35.91 0.42
CA VAL A 544 -44.92 -37.25 0.29
C VAL A 544 -45.34 -37.81 -1.05
N ILE A 545 -44.38 -38.31 -1.84
CA ILE A 545 -44.62 -38.91 -3.15
C ILE A 545 -43.89 -40.25 -3.25
N ASP A 546 -44.43 -41.14 -4.08
CA ASP A 546 -43.79 -42.38 -4.48
C ASP A 546 -43.27 -42.24 -5.92
N LEU A 547 -42.01 -42.59 -6.11
CA LEU A 547 -41.28 -42.54 -7.36
C LEU A 547 -41.20 -43.95 -7.95
N PRO A 548 -41.89 -44.24 -9.07
CA PRO A 548 -41.82 -45.56 -9.72
C PRO A 548 -40.45 -45.84 -10.35
N ILE A 549 -39.68 -44.79 -10.62
CA ILE A 549 -38.29 -44.83 -11.08
C ILE A 549 -37.48 -43.95 -10.15
N THR A 550 -36.33 -44.45 -9.71
CA THR A 550 -35.44 -43.79 -8.74
C THR A 550 -34.23 -43.11 -9.38
N GLN A 551 -33.95 -43.42 -10.65
CA GLN A 551 -32.82 -42.88 -11.39
C GLN A 551 -33.31 -41.98 -12.53
N PHE A 552 -33.03 -40.69 -12.44
CA PHE A 552 -33.41 -39.67 -13.44
C PHE A 552 -32.19 -39.06 -14.16
N PHE A 553 -31.01 -39.62 -13.94
CA PHE A 553 -29.78 -39.25 -14.62
C PHE A 553 -29.18 -40.49 -15.29
N GLY A 554 -28.61 -40.32 -16.48
CA GLY A 554 -28.07 -41.38 -17.31
C GLY A 554 -26.83 -40.94 -18.08
N LEU A 555 -26.35 -41.82 -18.97
CA LEU A 555 -25.13 -41.60 -19.75
C LEU A 555 -25.41 -41.07 -21.17
N GLN A 556 -26.68 -41.10 -21.58
CA GLN A 556 -27.08 -40.69 -22.93
C GLN A 556 -27.24 -39.16 -22.98
N GLN A 557 -26.48 -38.51 -23.85
CA GLN A 557 -26.62 -37.07 -24.06
C GLN A 557 -27.94 -36.76 -24.79
N PRO A 558 -28.76 -35.83 -24.27
CA PRO A 558 -29.97 -35.37 -24.96
C PRO A 558 -29.61 -34.60 -26.25
N ILE A 559 -30.47 -34.71 -27.28
CA ILE A 559 -30.25 -34.16 -28.64
C ILE A 559 -30.49 -32.62 -28.73
N GLU A 560 -30.65 -31.91 -27.61
CA GLU A 560 -31.03 -30.49 -27.61
C GLU A 560 -29.81 -29.54 -27.58
N ASP A 561 -29.82 -28.52 -28.44
CA ASP A 561 -28.71 -27.58 -28.70
C ASP A 561 -28.92 -26.23 -27.96
N TYR A 562 -29.08 -26.28 -26.64
CA TYR A 562 -29.11 -25.09 -25.79
C TYR A 562 -27.67 -24.71 -25.36
N LYS A 563 -27.41 -23.39 -25.26
CA LYS A 563 -26.09 -22.85 -24.83
C LYS A 563 -26.25 -21.86 -23.68
N SER A 564 -26.57 -22.37 -22.50
CA SER A 564 -26.50 -21.65 -21.24
C SER A 564 -25.03 -21.47 -20.85
N LYS A 565 -24.61 -20.22 -20.65
CA LYS A 565 -23.23 -19.92 -20.25
C LYS A 565 -23.15 -19.85 -18.73
N TYR A 566 -22.26 -20.65 -18.15
CA TYR A 566 -21.89 -20.53 -16.74
C TYR A 566 -21.12 -19.22 -16.49
N ASP A 567 -21.46 -18.49 -15.42
CA ASP A 567 -20.68 -17.34 -14.95
C ASP A 567 -19.77 -17.79 -13.79
N PRO A 568 -18.43 -17.78 -13.97
CA PRO A 568 -17.48 -18.16 -12.92
C PRO A 568 -17.66 -17.43 -11.60
N LYS A 569 -18.21 -16.21 -11.59
CA LYS A 569 -18.46 -15.44 -10.35
C LYS A 569 -19.49 -16.11 -9.44
N GLN A 570 -20.33 -17.00 -9.97
CA GLN A 570 -21.34 -17.74 -9.21
C GLN A 570 -20.72 -18.82 -8.30
N PHE A 571 -19.49 -19.28 -8.60
CA PHE A 571 -18.88 -20.39 -7.86
C PHE A 571 -18.67 -20.08 -6.37
N GLY A 572 -18.33 -18.83 -6.04
CA GLY A 572 -18.15 -18.41 -4.65
C GLY A 572 -19.45 -18.52 -3.82
N TYR A 573 -20.61 -18.35 -4.45
CA TYR A 573 -21.91 -18.59 -3.79
C TYR A 573 -22.26 -20.08 -3.78
N PHE A 574 -21.97 -20.79 -4.88
CA PHE A 574 -22.16 -22.23 -5.02
C PHE A 574 -21.43 -23.04 -3.95
N SER A 575 -20.12 -22.79 -3.80
CA SER A 575 -19.28 -23.48 -2.83
C SER A 575 -19.76 -23.29 -1.39
N ARG A 576 -20.43 -22.17 -1.07
CA ARG A 576 -21.03 -21.91 0.25
C ARG A 576 -22.43 -22.51 0.42
N ASN A 577 -22.93 -23.22 -0.59
CA ASN A 577 -24.29 -23.74 -0.64
C ASN A 577 -25.35 -22.64 -0.38
N SER A 578 -25.22 -21.49 -1.05
CA SER A 578 -26.15 -20.37 -0.89
C SER A 578 -27.51 -20.71 -1.52
N SER A 579 -28.63 -20.18 -1.01
CA SER A 579 -29.99 -20.60 -1.40
C SER A 579 -30.29 -20.57 -2.91
N ASN A 580 -29.66 -19.66 -3.66
CA ASN A 580 -29.84 -19.52 -5.11
C ASN A 580 -28.66 -20.08 -5.93
N TYR A 581 -27.68 -20.65 -5.24
CA TYR A 581 -26.45 -21.18 -5.81
C TYR A 581 -26.11 -22.45 -5.01
N CYS A 582 -26.88 -23.50 -5.25
CA CYS A 582 -26.73 -24.79 -4.60
C CYS A 582 -26.90 -25.89 -5.65
N ILE A 583 -26.27 -27.05 -5.41
CA ILE A 583 -26.23 -28.12 -6.41
C ILE A 583 -27.63 -28.65 -6.75
N ASN A 584 -28.50 -28.77 -5.75
CA ASN A 584 -29.87 -29.25 -5.93
C ASN A 584 -30.71 -28.31 -6.81
N LEU A 585 -30.52 -26.98 -6.70
CA LEU A 585 -31.17 -26.02 -7.60
C LEU A 585 -30.66 -26.16 -9.05
N PHE A 586 -29.35 -26.32 -9.22
CA PHE A 586 -28.78 -26.51 -10.56
C PHE A 586 -29.25 -27.82 -11.18
N LEU A 587 -29.29 -28.91 -10.41
CA LEU A 587 -29.82 -30.20 -10.86
C LEU A 587 -31.33 -30.12 -11.18
N GLU A 588 -32.13 -29.43 -10.36
CA GLU A 588 -33.55 -29.15 -10.65
C GLU A 588 -33.70 -28.42 -11.99
N ASN A 589 -32.90 -27.37 -12.19
CA ASN A 589 -32.91 -26.62 -13.45
C ASN A 589 -32.45 -27.47 -14.63
N TYR A 590 -31.54 -28.42 -14.42
CA TYR A 590 -31.08 -29.33 -15.46
C TYR A 590 -32.19 -30.27 -15.92
N VAL A 591 -32.91 -30.90 -14.97
CA VAL A 591 -34.03 -31.80 -15.30
C VAL A 591 -35.24 -31.03 -15.87
N ASN A 592 -35.39 -29.74 -15.52
CA ASN A 592 -36.42 -28.86 -16.09
C ASN A 592 -36.04 -28.20 -17.42
N LYS A 593 -34.85 -28.51 -17.99
CA LYS A 593 -34.32 -27.89 -19.22
C LYS A 593 -34.12 -26.36 -19.11
N ASN A 594 -34.00 -25.82 -17.90
CA ASN A 594 -33.64 -24.43 -17.64
C ASN A 594 -32.11 -24.21 -17.67
N GLN A 595 -31.34 -25.29 -17.57
CA GLN A 595 -29.89 -25.34 -17.72
C GLN A 595 -29.53 -26.51 -18.63
N ASP A 596 -28.42 -26.38 -19.35
CA ASP A 596 -27.89 -27.43 -20.23
C ASP A 596 -26.50 -27.90 -19.80
N SER A 597 -25.97 -28.85 -20.55
CA SER A 597 -24.63 -29.41 -20.34
C SER A 597 -23.53 -28.35 -20.34
N GLY A 598 -23.69 -27.26 -21.10
CA GLY A 598 -22.72 -26.17 -21.17
C GLY A 598 -22.52 -25.47 -19.83
N PHE A 599 -23.59 -25.31 -19.05
CA PHE A 599 -23.53 -24.78 -17.68
C PHE A 599 -22.68 -25.69 -16.78
N PHE A 600 -22.94 -26.99 -16.77
CA PHE A 600 -22.23 -27.95 -15.91
C PHE A 600 -20.78 -28.17 -16.33
N ILE A 601 -20.47 -28.16 -17.62
CA ILE A 601 -19.08 -28.17 -18.12
C ILE A 601 -18.33 -26.94 -17.59
N GLY A 602 -18.94 -25.76 -17.64
CA GLY A 602 -18.37 -24.52 -17.08
C GLY A 602 -18.18 -24.60 -15.56
N LEU A 603 -19.18 -25.12 -14.82
CA LEU A 603 -19.10 -25.34 -13.38
C LEU A 603 -17.97 -26.33 -13.03
N GLY A 604 -17.87 -27.45 -13.75
CA GLY A 604 -16.85 -28.47 -13.61
C GLY A 604 -15.44 -27.92 -13.84
N GLN A 605 -15.26 -27.05 -14.83
CA GLN A 605 -13.97 -26.40 -15.09
C GLN A 605 -13.49 -25.55 -13.90
N VAL A 606 -14.39 -24.85 -13.21
CA VAL A 606 -14.04 -24.09 -11.98
C VAL A 606 -13.88 -25.01 -10.78
N ALA A 607 -14.68 -26.07 -10.67
CA ALA A 607 -14.57 -27.08 -9.62
C ALA A 607 -13.21 -27.80 -9.63
N LYS A 608 -12.59 -27.94 -10.81
CA LYS A 608 -11.25 -28.52 -11.00
C LYS A 608 -10.17 -27.74 -10.24
N ASP A 609 -10.20 -26.42 -10.26
CA ASP A 609 -9.23 -25.61 -9.53
C ASP A 609 -9.55 -25.61 -8.03
N TYR A 610 -10.85 -25.53 -7.69
CA TYR A 610 -11.32 -25.57 -6.31
C TYR A 610 -10.95 -26.87 -5.57
N VAL A 611 -11.10 -28.03 -6.22
CA VAL A 611 -10.79 -29.32 -5.58
C VAL A 611 -9.31 -29.44 -5.23
N VAL A 612 -8.41 -28.85 -6.02
CA VAL A 612 -6.97 -28.81 -5.72
C VAL A 612 -6.71 -27.97 -4.46
N ALA A 613 -7.38 -26.84 -4.30
CA ALA A 613 -7.28 -26.02 -3.09
C ALA A 613 -7.84 -26.77 -1.87
N LEU A 614 -8.96 -27.48 -2.01
CA LEU A 614 -9.58 -28.28 -0.95
C LEU A 614 -8.68 -29.45 -0.52
N GLU A 615 -8.10 -30.19 -1.47
CA GLU A 615 -7.14 -31.26 -1.20
C GLU A 615 -5.95 -30.75 -0.37
N ASP A 616 -5.43 -29.56 -0.68
CA ASP A 616 -4.33 -28.94 0.08
C ASP A 616 -4.74 -28.58 1.53
N ARG A 617 -5.99 -28.14 1.77
CA ARG A 617 -6.49 -27.88 3.13
C ARG A 617 -6.74 -29.16 3.91
N VAL A 618 -7.22 -30.22 3.24
CA VAL A 618 -7.40 -31.53 3.87
C VAL A 618 -6.05 -32.17 4.22
N ARG A 619 -5.03 -32.02 3.37
CA ARG A 619 -3.65 -32.36 3.72
C ARG A 619 -3.22 -31.61 5.00
N LEU A 620 -3.36 -30.28 5.02
CA LEU A 620 -3.02 -29.47 6.19
C LEU A 620 -3.78 -29.93 7.45
N PHE A 621 -5.08 -30.20 7.36
CA PHE A 621 -5.86 -30.70 8.50
C PHE A 621 -5.25 -31.99 9.07
N ASN A 622 -4.95 -32.95 8.20
CA ASN A 622 -4.34 -34.22 8.59
C ASN A 622 -2.95 -34.02 9.23
N ASP A 623 -2.15 -33.11 8.69
CA ASP A 623 -0.84 -32.77 9.24
C ASP A 623 -0.98 -32.18 10.65
N LEU A 624 -1.91 -31.24 10.85
CA LEU A 624 -2.19 -30.63 12.16
C LEU A 624 -2.72 -31.64 13.20
N VAL A 625 -3.53 -32.62 12.77
CA VAL A 625 -4.05 -33.70 13.63
C VAL A 625 -2.92 -34.62 14.10
N ARG A 626 -1.99 -34.97 13.19
CA ARG A 626 -0.85 -35.85 13.47
C ARG A 626 0.27 -35.15 14.24
N ALA A 627 0.36 -33.83 14.13
CA ALA A 627 1.40 -33.06 14.78
C ALA A 627 1.36 -33.21 16.31
N PRO A 628 2.52 -33.43 16.97
CA PRO A 628 2.60 -33.60 18.41
C PRO A 628 2.26 -32.29 19.15
N GLN A 629 1.76 -32.38 20.38
CA GLN A 629 1.24 -31.24 21.16
C GLN A 629 2.31 -30.17 21.45
N GLU A 630 3.57 -30.58 21.47
CA GLU A 630 4.75 -29.75 21.70
C GLU A 630 4.92 -28.70 20.60
N GLN A 631 4.57 -29.00 19.33
CA GLN A 631 4.68 -28.05 18.23
C GLN A 631 3.68 -26.88 18.37
N PHE A 632 2.54 -27.13 19.00
CA PHE A 632 1.54 -26.10 19.31
C PHE A 632 1.87 -25.33 20.60
N SER A 633 2.79 -25.84 21.41
CA SER A 633 3.03 -25.30 22.75
C SER A 633 3.54 -23.86 22.69
N LEU A 634 3.04 -23.07 23.65
CA LEU A 634 3.43 -21.68 23.85
C LEU A 634 4.33 -21.58 25.09
N THR A 635 5.39 -20.78 25.00
CA THR A 635 6.27 -20.43 26.12
C THR A 635 5.51 -19.61 27.16
N GLN A 636 6.05 -19.51 28.38
CA GLN A 636 5.40 -18.74 29.45
C GLN A 636 5.25 -17.25 29.10
N ASP A 637 6.24 -16.69 28.41
CA ASP A 637 6.18 -15.31 27.91
C ASP A 637 5.06 -15.12 26.88
N GLN A 638 4.95 -16.04 25.92
CA GLN A 638 3.91 -16.01 24.89
C GLN A 638 2.51 -16.11 25.52
N ARG A 639 2.32 -17.02 26.48
CA ARG A 639 1.07 -17.14 27.24
C ARG A 639 0.71 -15.86 27.95
N THR A 640 1.69 -15.21 28.57
CA THR A 640 1.48 -13.95 29.29
C THR A 640 0.94 -12.86 28.36
N LEU A 641 1.51 -12.72 27.16
CA LEU A 641 1.05 -11.76 26.15
C LEU A 641 -0.35 -12.07 25.58
N ILE A 642 -0.77 -13.34 25.59
CA ILE A 642 -2.10 -13.78 25.15
C ILE A 642 -3.15 -13.59 26.25
N GLN A 643 -2.82 -13.94 27.49
CA GLN A 643 -3.75 -13.86 28.64
C GLN A 643 -3.97 -12.43 29.12
N LYS A 644 -2.92 -11.60 29.08
CA LYS A 644 -2.97 -10.17 29.41
C LYS A 644 -2.74 -9.36 28.14
N ASN A 645 -3.59 -9.57 27.15
CA ASN A 645 -3.42 -8.89 25.89
C ASN A 645 -3.79 -7.40 26.01
N TYR A 646 -3.19 -6.61 25.15
CA TYR A 646 -3.47 -5.19 25.04
C TYR A 646 -3.33 -4.74 23.58
N PRO A 647 -3.90 -3.58 23.24
CA PRO A 647 -3.95 -3.10 21.86
C PRO A 647 -2.56 -2.80 21.31
N VAL A 648 -2.33 -3.23 20.07
CA VAL A 648 -1.07 -3.02 19.34
C VAL A 648 -1.40 -2.57 17.93
N ILE A 649 -0.72 -1.54 17.45
CA ILE A 649 -0.77 -1.12 16.05
C ILE A 649 0.63 -1.29 15.47
N LEU A 650 0.76 -2.15 14.47
CA LEU A 650 2.00 -2.33 13.72
C LEU A 650 2.03 -1.30 12.59
N MET A 651 3.17 -0.65 12.37
CA MET A 651 3.30 0.36 11.31
C MET A 651 4.36 -0.03 10.30
N SER A 652 4.04 0.14 9.03
CA SER A 652 4.91 -0.15 7.89
C SER A 652 4.81 0.94 6.84
N GLU A 653 5.93 1.23 6.18
CA GLU A 653 5.99 2.09 4.99
C GLU A 653 6.28 1.25 3.72
N SER A 654 6.08 -0.06 3.80
CA SER A 654 6.44 -0.98 2.72
C SER A 654 5.63 -0.75 1.46
N VAL A 655 6.33 -0.70 0.32
CA VAL A 655 5.75 -0.62 -1.02
C VAL A 655 4.98 -1.89 -1.43
N HIS A 656 5.11 -2.97 -0.65
CA HIS A 656 4.40 -4.24 -0.85
C HIS A 656 2.95 -4.21 -0.35
N ILE A 657 2.51 -3.12 0.26
CA ILE A 657 1.12 -2.92 0.65
C ILE A 657 0.39 -2.23 -0.51
N LYS A 658 -0.70 -2.85 -1.00
CA LYS A 658 -1.45 -2.44 -2.19
C LYS A 658 -2.92 -2.22 -1.86
N PRO A 659 -3.62 -1.29 -2.56
CA PRO A 659 -5.07 -1.14 -2.41
C PRO A 659 -5.81 -2.44 -2.75
N PHE A 660 -6.83 -2.78 -1.96
CA PHE A 660 -7.72 -3.91 -2.14
C PHE A 660 -9.12 -3.54 -1.65
N GLY A 661 -10.02 -3.17 -2.55
CA GLY A 661 -11.32 -2.59 -2.18
C GLY A 661 -11.13 -1.30 -1.37
N ASP A 662 -11.77 -1.22 -0.20
CA ASP A 662 -11.72 -0.04 0.68
C ASP A 662 -10.61 -0.11 1.76
N GLU A 663 -9.70 -1.07 1.64
CA GLU A 663 -8.57 -1.29 2.53
C GLU A 663 -7.27 -1.52 1.75
N TYR A 664 -6.16 -1.71 2.47
CA TYR A 664 -4.88 -2.07 1.88
C TYR A 664 -4.47 -3.46 2.34
N ARG A 665 -3.82 -4.25 1.49
CA ARG A 665 -3.34 -5.60 1.82
C ARG A 665 -1.90 -5.78 1.40
N ASN A 666 -1.14 -6.55 2.17
CA ASN A 666 0.22 -6.93 1.80
C ASN A 666 0.21 -8.02 0.72
N VAL A 667 1.12 -7.91 -0.25
CA VAL A 667 1.32 -8.98 -1.26
C VAL A 667 2.35 -10.03 -0.81
N ASN A 668 3.20 -9.70 0.17
CA ASN A 668 4.26 -10.56 0.69
C ASN A 668 4.24 -10.58 2.22
N PRO A 669 4.73 -11.66 2.88
CA PRO A 669 5.01 -11.65 4.31
C PRO A 669 5.83 -10.44 4.75
N MET A 670 5.49 -9.89 5.92
CA MET A 670 6.02 -8.62 6.43
C MET A 670 6.80 -8.89 7.71
N LYS A 671 8.09 -8.58 7.75
CA LYS A 671 8.95 -8.93 8.88
C LYS A 671 9.14 -7.77 9.85
N MET A 672 8.98 -8.04 11.14
CA MET A 672 9.25 -7.06 12.20
C MET A 672 10.75 -6.79 12.29
N GLY A 673 11.13 -5.50 12.34
CA GLY A 673 12.53 -5.11 12.22
C GLY A 673 13.06 -5.18 10.78
N GLU A 674 12.20 -5.38 9.79
CA GLU A 674 12.48 -5.26 8.35
C GLU A 674 11.47 -4.33 7.66
N ASP A 675 10.22 -4.74 7.61
CA ASP A 675 9.11 -3.99 7.01
C ASP A 675 8.26 -3.25 8.04
N ILE A 676 8.18 -3.78 9.26
CA ILE A 676 7.42 -3.20 10.38
C ILE A 676 8.41 -2.60 11.35
N ARG A 677 8.35 -1.27 11.53
CA ARG A 677 9.37 -0.47 12.23
C ARG A 677 8.90 0.22 13.47
N ILE A 678 7.60 0.45 13.57
CA ILE A 678 7.00 1.11 14.72
C ILE A 678 5.87 0.23 15.23
N ILE A 679 5.80 0.09 16.54
CA ILE A 679 4.71 -0.53 17.26
C ILE A 679 4.08 0.53 18.16
N ALA A 680 2.81 0.87 17.95
CA ALA A 680 2.08 1.74 18.85
C ALA A 680 1.22 0.92 19.83
N THR A 681 1.11 1.39 21.07
CA THR A 681 0.25 0.77 22.10
C THR A 681 -0.44 1.84 22.95
N ASP A 682 -1.44 1.46 23.74
CA ASP A 682 -2.35 2.38 24.43
C ASP A 682 -1.75 3.05 25.69
N THR A 683 -0.96 2.35 26.51
CA THR A 683 -0.45 2.88 27.80
C THR A 683 1.07 2.86 27.93
N ALA A 684 1.62 3.73 28.78
CA ALA A 684 3.06 3.75 29.09
C ALA A 684 3.57 2.44 29.73
N ALA A 685 2.71 1.75 30.49
CA ALA A 685 3.04 0.45 31.06
C ALA A 685 3.21 -0.61 29.97
N HIS A 686 2.26 -0.67 29.02
CA HIS A 686 2.33 -1.56 27.86
C HIS A 686 3.48 -1.21 26.93
N GLN A 687 3.76 0.08 26.72
CA GLN A 687 4.93 0.54 25.96
C GLN A 687 6.23 0.01 26.58
N LYS A 688 6.41 0.15 27.90
CA LYS A 688 7.60 -0.37 28.59
C LYS A 688 7.72 -1.89 28.46
N GLN A 689 6.62 -2.61 28.57
CA GLN A 689 6.58 -4.06 28.39
C GLN A 689 6.98 -4.47 26.96
N LEU A 690 6.46 -3.78 25.95
CA LEU A 690 6.81 -4.01 24.54
C LEU A 690 8.27 -3.66 24.24
N MET A 691 8.80 -2.55 24.76
CA MET A 691 10.22 -2.21 24.61
C MET A 691 11.11 -3.32 25.18
N HIS A 692 10.78 -3.82 26.38
CA HIS A 692 11.52 -4.93 26.97
C HIS A 692 11.43 -6.21 26.12
N PHE A 693 10.25 -6.49 25.56
CA PHE A 693 10.05 -7.61 24.64
C PHE A 693 10.90 -7.47 23.37
N VAL A 694 10.84 -6.33 22.68
CA VAL A 694 11.60 -6.01 21.46
C VAL A 694 13.09 -6.15 21.70
N HIS A 695 13.60 -5.59 22.81
CA HIS A 695 15.03 -5.68 23.15
C HIS A 695 15.46 -7.12 23.45
N ARG A 696 14.68 -7.86 24.26
CA ARG A 696 15.00 -9.26 24.60
C ARG A 696 15.03 -10.16 23.37
N GLN A 697 14.14 -9.90 22.41
CA GLN A 697 14.05 -10.64 21.15
C GLN A 697 15.00 -10.10 20.06
N GLN A 698 15.78 -9.05 20.36
CA GLN A 698 16.70 -8.40 19.43
C GLN A 698 16.05 -7.96 18.10
N LEU A 699 14.79 -7.50 18.15
CA LEU A 699 14.02 -7.06 16.97
C LEU A 699 14.40 -5.65 16.51
N ASN A 700 15.57 -5.20 16.92
CA ASN A 700 16.01 -3.85 16.62
C ASN A 700 16.30 -3.71 15.13
N PRO A 701 15.95 -2.58 14.52
CA PRO A 701 15.45 -1.37 15.17
C PRO A 701 13.94 -1.16 15.05
N VAL A 702 13.18 -1.72 15.99
CA VAL A 702 11.74 -1.50 16.14
C VAL A 702 11.49 -0.55 17.29
N GLN A 703 10.79 0.54 17.01
CA GLN A 703 10.46 1.55 18.00
C GLN A 703 9.08 1.30 18.59
N VAL A 704 8.92 1.59 19.87
CA VAL A 704 7.62 1.43 20.55
C VAL A 704 7.11 2.80 21.00
N ILE A 705 5.96 3.20 20.48
CA ILE A 705 5.32 4.49 20.76
C ILE A 705 3.95 4.32 21.43
N LEU A 706 3.35 5.41 21.88
CA LEU A 706 1.94 5.40 22.28
C LEU A 706 1.04 5.64 21.07
N ILE A 707 -0.18 5.09 21.11
CA ILE A 707 -1.24 5.38 20.14
C ILE A 707 -1.53 6.89 20.11
N ASP A 708 -1.40 7.58 21.24
CA ASP A 708 -1.54 9.04 21.27
C ASP A 708 -0.39 9.76 20.56
N ASP A 709 0.83 9.20 20.57
CA ASP A 709 1.94 9.73 19.78
C ASP A 709 1.65 9.54 18.28
N LEU A 710 1.04 8.41 17.90
CA LEU A 710 0.58 8.14 16.52
C LEU A 710 -0.54 9.09 16.06
N LYS A 711 -1.52 9.38 16.92
CA LYS A 711 -2.56 10.38 16.64
C LYS A 711 -1.97 11.77 16.41
N LYS A 712 -1.01 12.17 17.25
CA LYS A 712 -0.29 13.44 17.09
C LYS A 712 0.54 13.44 15.81
N ALA A 713 1.13 12.30 15.43
CA ALA A 713 1.91 12.15 14.21
C ALA A 713 1.10 12.32 12.93
N GLY A 714 -0.20 11.99 12.95
CA GLY A 714 -1.12 12.31 11.84
C GLY A 714 -1.31 13.81 11.62
N ILE A 715 -0.91 14.65 12.59
CA ILE A 715 -0.93 16.12 12.51
C ILE A 715 0.49 16.67 12.28
N ASP A 716 1.49 16.18 13.03
CA ASP A 716 2.89 16.60 12.94
C ASP A 716 3.83 15.41 13.18
N LYS A 717 4.60 15.03 12.16
CA LYS A 717 5.54 13.91 12.22
C LYS A 717 6.56 13.99 13.33
N ARG A 718 6.91 15.18 13.80
CA ARG A 718 7.96 15.37 14.81
C ARG A 718 7.63 14.69 16.13
N TYR A 719 6.36 14.33 16.35
CA TYR A 719 5.91 13.52 17.48
C TYR A 719 6.29 12.04 17.39
N LEU A 720 6.68 11.55 16.21
CA LEU A 720 7.28 10.23 16.08
C LEU A 720 8.75 10.26 16.44
N PRO A 721 9.28 9.12 16.93
CA PRO A 721 10.71 8.99 17.09
C PRO A 721 11.39 9.15 15.74
N LYS A 722 12.53 9.83 15.73
CA LYS A 722 13.39 9.79 14.55
C LYS A 722 13.74 8.35 14.29
N SER A 723 13.69 7.92 13.03
CA SER A 723 14.25 6.62 12.67
C SER A 723 15.75 6.66 12.97
N ILE A 724 16.16 6.14 14.12
CA ILE A 724 17.59 5.85 14.39
C ILE A 724 18.06 4.65 13.57
N ASP A 725 17.09 3.92 13.00
CA ASP A 725 17.26 2.90 12.00
C ASP A 725 17.72 3.50 10.66
N THR A 726 19.04 3.52 10.48
CA THR A 726 19.67 3.72 9.17
C THR A 726 20.17 2.38 8.65
N PRO A 727 20.26 2.17 7.31
CA PRO A 727 20.92 0.98 6.75
C PRO A 727 22.30 0.73 7.38
N HIS A 728 23.05 1.79 7.65
CA HIS A 728 24.36 1.74 8.31
C HIS A 728 24.31 1.24 9.75
N LEU A 729 23.31 1.64 10.54
CA LEU A 729 23.12 1.07 11.87
C LEU A 729 22.77 -0.43 11.79
N ARG A 730 21.97 -0.85 10.80
CA ARG A 730 21.67 -2.28 10.59
C ARG A 730 22.94 -3.05 10.22
N THR A 731 23.75 -2.48 9.34
CA THR A 731 25.07 -3.03 9.00
C THR A 731 25.92 -3.15 10.24
N LEU A 732 26.03 -2.09 11.06
CA LEU A 732 26.77 -2.10 12.30
C LEU A 732 26.29 -3.24 13.22
N LEU A 733 24.99 -3.35 13.47
CA LEU A 733 24.43 -4.40 14.33
C LEU A 733 24.63 -5.81 13.75
N THR A 734 24.57 -5.95 12.41
CA THR A 734 24.76 -7.22 11.71
C THR A 734 26.23 -7.66 11.72
N GLN A 735 27.13 -6.77 11.34
CA GLN A 735 28.57 -7.01 11.33
C GLN A 735 29.11 -7.22 12.76
N THR A 736 28.51 -6.56 13.76
CA THR A 736 28.88 -6.74 15.16
C THR A 736 28.18 -7.93 15.82
N LYS A 737 27.25 -8.62 15.17
CA LYS A 737 26.49 -9.75 15.75
C LYS A 737 27.39 -10.90 16.19
N THR A 738 28.45 -11.15 15.44
CA THR A 738 29.49 -12.14 15.75
C THR A 738 30.73 -11.53 16.40
N ALA A 739 30.84 -10.20 16.40
CA ALA A 739 31.95 -9.50 17.04
C ALA A 739 31.83 -9.62 18.56
N PRO A 740 32.95 -9.73 19.30
CA PRO A 740 32.83 -9.97 20.73
C PRO A 740 32.43 -8.68 21.51
N GLN A 741 32.33 -7.52 20.85
CA GLN A 741 31.69 -6.29 21.35
C GLN A 741 30.16 -6.22 21.17
N LYS A 742 29.48 -7.26 20.63
CA LYS A 742 28.05 -7.22 20.28
C LYS A 742 27.13 -6.64 21.36
N GLU A 743 27.37 -7.01 22.62
CA GLU A 743 26.56 -6.59 23.77
C GLU A 743 26.68 -5.07 24.01
N LEU A 744 27.85 -4.49 23.77
CA LEU A 744 28.09 -3.06 23.91
C LEU A 744 27.43 -2.26 22.78
N PHE A 745 27.52 -2.73 21.54
CA PHE A 745 26.82 -2.09 20.42
C PHE A 745 25.31 -2.17 20.56
N PHE A 746 24.79 -3.32 20.99
CA PHE A 746 23.37 -3.48 21.29
C PHE A 746 22.90 -2.55 22.43
N LYS A 747 23.72 -2.42 23.48
CA LYS A 747 23.48 -1.50 24.59
C LYS A 747 23.54 -0.04 24.15
N LEU A 748 24.48 0.33 23.28
CA LEU A 748 24.55 1.67 22.71
C LEU A 748 23.28 1.99 21.92
N TYR A 749 22.84 1.08 21.05
CA TYR A 749 21.59 1.23 20.31
C TYR A 749 20.41 1.46 21.25
N THR A 750 20.28 0.63 22.28
CA THR A 750 19.19 0.73 23.28
C THR A 750 19.17 2.10 23.96
N LEU A 751 20.34 2.66 24.27
CA LEU A 751 20.45 3.98 24.90
C LEU A 751 20.14 5.12 23.92
N LEU A 752 20.51 4.99 22.65
CA LEU A 752 20.14 5.95 21.60
C LEU A 752 18.63 5.93 21.36
N ASP A 753 17.99 4.76 21.39
CA ASP A 753 16.53 4.64 21.31
C ASP A 753 15.85 5.27 22.53
N GLU A 754 16.40 5.06 23.74
CA GLU A 754 15.90 5.73 24.96
C GLU A 754 16.02 7.26 24.87
N LEU A 755 17.12 7.80 24.31
CA LEU A 755 17.26 9.24 24.08
C LEU A 755 16.25 9.76 23.06
N ASN A 756 16.04 9.02 21.98
CA ASN A 756 15.07 9.36 20.95
C ASN A 756 13.63 9.30 21.48
N TYR A 757 13.33 8.37 22.37
CA TYR A 757 12.08 8.37 23.12
C TYR A 757 11.92 9.64 23.97
N LYS A 758 12.97 10.04 24.69
CA LYS A 758 12.95 11.27 25.51
C LYS A 758 12.78 12.52 24.66
N ARG A 759 13.40 12.59 23.47
CA ARG A 759 13.21 13.66 22.49
C ARG A 759 11.72 13.89 22.22
N ASN A 760 10.96 12.83 21.97
CA ASN A 760 9.52 12.95 21.65
C ASN A 760 8.63 13.38 22.83
N LYS A 761 9.16 13.38 24.05
CA LYS A 761 8.44 13.93 25.22
C LYS A 761 8.55 15.44 25.30
N PHE A 762 9.43 16.06 24.53
CA PHE A 762 9.48 17.50 24.37
C PHE A 762 8.57 17.94 23.23
N GLN A 763 7.95 19.11 23.39
CA GLN A 763 7.22 19.72 22.27
C GLN A 763 8.22 20.06 21.15
N PRO A 764 7.88 19.76 19.88
CA PRO A 764 8.67 20.20 18.74
C PRO A 764 8.90 21.72 18.80
N GLY A 765 10.15 22.16 18.59
CA GLY A 765 10.54 23.57 18.65
C GLY A 765 11.18 24.03 19.96
N THR A 766 11.18 23.20 21.01
CA THR A 766 11.89 23.52 22.25
C THR A 766 13.42 23.35 22.10
N PRO A 767 14.25 24.10 22.86
CA PRO A 767 15.71 23.96 22.80
C PRO A 767 16.19 22.53 23.08
N ALA A 768 15.59 21.86 24.08
CA ALA A 768 15.87 20.47 24.42
C ALA A 768 15.55 19.49 23.28
N PHE A 769 14.42 19.72 22.58
CA PHE A 769 14.08 18.96 21.38
C PHE A 769 15.17 19.13 20.33
N PHE A 770 15.54 20.36 19.96
CA PHE A 770 16.56 20.61 18.93
C PHE A 770 17.95 20.07 19.29
N ALA A 771 18.35 20.15 20.55
CA ALA A 771 19.63 19.60 21.02
C ALA A 771 19.68 18.08 20.85
N LEU A 772 18.64 17.36 21.29
CA LEU A 772 18.52 15.92 21.09
C LEU A 772 18.40 15.56 19.60
N ASP A 773 17.62 16.33 18.85
CA ASP A 773 17.37 16.14 17.42
C ASP A 773 18.66 16.19 16.61
N ARG A 774 19.48 17.22 16.87
CA ARG A 774 20.80 17.42 16.26
C ARG A 774 21.79 16.35 16.70
N PHE A 775 21.81 16.00 17.99
CA PHE A 775 22.69 14.96 18.51
C PHE A 775 22.42 13.62 17.81
N LEU A 776 21.16 13.20 17.73
CA LEU A 776 20.77 11.94 17.10
C LEU A 776 21.12 11.92 15.60
N ASP A 777 20.88 13.02 14.88
CA ASP A 777 21.24 13.13 13.45
C ASP A 777 22.74 13.00 13.23
N ASN A 778 23.53 13.69 14.06
CA ASN A 778 24.97 13.68 13.91
C ASN A 778 25.53 12.30 14.27
N VAL A 779 25.05 11.65 15.33
CA VAL A 779 25.45 10.26 15.65
C VAL A 779 25.10 9.30 14.53
N GLN A 780 23.93 9.44 13.88
CA GLN A 780 23.58 8.62 12.72
C GLN A 780 24.53 8.83 11.54
N LYS A 781 24.90 10.08 11.25
CA LYS A 781 25.89 10.40 10.21
C LYS A 781 27.23 9.75 10.54
N GLU A 782 27.68 9.83 11.79
CA GLU A 782 28.92 9.20 12.23
C GLU A 782 28.86 7.66 12.16
N ILE A 783 27.71 7.04 12.48
CA ILE A 783 27.51 5.60 12.24
C ILE A 783 27.68 5.28 10.75
N ALA A 784 27.10 6.11 9.86
CA ALA A 784 27.20 5.90 8.42
C ALA A 784 28.63 6.04 7.89
N THR A 785 29.37 7.03 8.39
CA THR A 785 30.77 7.26 8.02
C THR A 785 31.72 6.19 8.56
N ALA A 786 31.52 5.76 9.81
CA ALA A 786 32.41 4.80 10.46
C ALA A 786 32.13 3.35 10.05
N PHE A 787 30.90 3.03 9.65
CA PHE A 787 30.46 1.66 9.37
C PHE A 787 29.75 1.56 8.01
N PRO A 788 30.48 1.77 6.88
CA PRO A 788 29.90 1.65 5.55
C PRO A 788 29.56 0.19 5.23
N LEU A 789 28.52 -0.01 4.40
CA LEU A 789 27.92 -1.32 4.08
C LEU A 789 28.92 -2.39 3.59
N GLU A 790 29.96 -1.98 2.87
CA GLU A 790 30.85 -2.89 2.13
C GLU A 790 32.20 -3.14 2.82
N GLN A 791 32.47 -2.50 3.98
CA GLN A 791 33.75 -2.64 4.66
C GLN A 791 33.63 -3.41 5.98
N PRO A 792 34.58 -4.29 6.31
CA PRO A 792 34.61 -4.95 7.61
C PRO A 792 34.89 -3.95 8.73
N LEU A 793 34.37 -4.24 9.93
CA LEU A 793 34.68 -3.43 11.12
C LEU A 793 36.18 -3.48 11.42
N SER A 794 36.78 -2.30 11.61
CA SER A 794 38.13 -2.15 12.15
C SER A 794 38.10 -1.43 13.50
N GLU A 795 39.06 -1.77 14.37
CA GLU A 795 39.16 -1.12 15.69
C GLU A 795 39.36 0.40 15.55
N ALA A 796 40.14 0.84 14.55
CA ALA A 796 40.36 2.26 14.26
C ALA A 796 39.04 3.00 14.01
N LYS A 797 38.13 2.41 13.22
CA LYS A 797 36.82 2.99 12.91
C LYS A 797 35.89 3.03 14.12
N ILE A 798 35.90 1.99 14.96
CA ILE A 798 35.16 1.98 16.25
C ILE A 798 35.65 3.12 17.14
N ARG A 799 36.97 3.30 17.23
CA ARG A 799 37.59 4.36 18.05
C ARG A 799 37.24 5.75 17.55
N GLU A 800 37.34 5.97 16.23
CA GLU A 800 36.96 7.22 15.55
C GLU A 800 35.49 7.57 15.84
N PHE A 801 34.57 6.62 15.61
CA PHE A 801 33.14 6.77 15.90
C PHE A 801 32.87 7.16 17.36
N CYS A 802 33.52 6.48 18.31
CA CYS A 802 33.31 6.74 19.71
C CYS A 802 33.84 8.12 20.13
N GLN A 803 35.00 8.55 19.62
CA GLN A 803 35.56 9.88 19.87
C GLN A 803 34.66 10.98 19.30
N LYS A 804 34.20 10.82 18.06
CA LYS A 804 33.25 11.74 17.42
C LYS A 804 31.94 11.83 18.18
N SER A 805 31.39 10.70 18.59
CA SER A 805 30.15 10.65 19.38
C SER A 805 30.29 11.36 20.73
N ILE A 806 31.44 11.24 21.41
CA ILE A 806 31.72 11.99 22.65
C ILE A 806 31.76 13.50 22.38
N GLN A 807 32.44 13.93 21.31
CA GLN A 807 32.48 15.34 20.92
C GLN A 807 31.07 15.90 20.66
N LEU A 808 30.23 15.16 19.94
CA LEU A 808 28.84 15.54 19.67
C LEU A 808 27.99 15.68 20.95
N ILE A 809 28.24 14.86 21.96
CA ILE A 809 27.60 14.99 23.28
C ILE A 809 28.05 16.29 23.95
N ASP A 810 29.35 16.59 23.94
CA ASP A 810 29.89 17.80 24.57
C ASP A 810 29.36 19.09 23.91
N GLU A 811 29.18 19.10 22.58
CA GLU A 811 28.57 20.21 21.84
C GLU A 811 27.14 20.55 22.28
N GLN A 812 26.37 19.53 22.70
CA GLN A 812 24.97 19.70 23.14
C GLN A 812 24.81 19.73 24.67
N LYS A 813 25.89 19.51 25.41
CA LYS A 813 25.89 19.29 26.87
C LYS A 813 25.19 20.37 27.67
N VAL A 814 25.39 21.64 27.31
CA VAL A 814 24.80 22.79 28.01
C VAL A 814 23.28 22.71 28.07
N GLU A 815 22.65 22.20 27.00
CA GLU A 815 21.20 22.04 26.93
C GLU A 815 20.76 20.71 27.55
N LEU A 816 21.45 19.60 27.23
CA LEU A 816 21.07 18.27 27.71
C LEU A 816 21.12 18.15 29.24
N GLN A 817 22.06 18.83 29.90
CA GLN A 817 22.22 18.79 31.37
C GLN A 817 21.08 19.47 32.13
N LYS A 818 20.28 20.33 31.48
CA LYS A 818 19.11 20.97 32.10
C LYS A 818 17.99 19.96 32.42
N HIS A 819 18.08 18.74 31.88
CA HIS A 819 17.09 17.69 32.05
C HIS A 819 17.71 16.44 32.67
N ARG A 820 17.49 16.24 33.97
CA ARG A 820 18.04 15.10 34.75
C ARG A 820 17.81 13.74 34.10
N GLY A 821 16.63 13.56 33.47
CA GLY A 821 16.29 12.32 32.78
C GLY A 821 17.07 12.07 31.48
N ILE A 822 17.53 13.11 30.79
CA ILE A 822 18.39 13.01 29.60
C ILE A 822 19.83 12.72 30.04
N LEU A 823 20.32 13.51 31.00
CA LEU A 823 21.69 13.42 31.50
C LEU A 823 22.04 11.99 31.94
N GLY A 824 21.16 11.34 32.69
CA GLY A 824 21.38 9.95 33.12
C GLY A 824 21.45 8.91 31.99
N VAL A 825 20.93 9.20 30.79
CA VAL A 825 21.09 8.32 29.60
C VAL A 825 22.37 8.68 28.85
N VAL A 826 22.68 9.97 28.71
CA VAL A 826 23.93 10.46 28.14
C VAL A 826 25.14 9.89 28.88
N ASP A 827 25.12 9.88 30.22
CA ASP A 827 26.19 9.30 31.05
C ASP A 827 26.40 7.79 30.76
N LYS A 828 25.31 7.05 30.55
CA LYS A 828 25.37 5.64 30.17
C LYS A 828 25.93 5.47 28.76
N ILE A 829 25.58 6.34 27.81
CA ILE A 829 26.14 6.33 26.45
C ILE A 829 27.64 6.56 26.51
N LEU A 830 28.08 7.60 27.22
CA LEU A 830 29.51 7.88 27.43
C LEU A 830 30.24 6.68 28.05
N THR A 831 29.61 5.99 29.02
CA THR A 831 30.15 4.77 29.62
C THR A 831 30.31 3.63 28.59
N VAL A 832 29.32 3.43 27.72
CA VAL A 832 29.37 2.40 26.67
C VAL A 832 30.43 2.75 25.61
N LEU A 833 30.47 4.00 25.13
CA LEU A 833 31.47 4.48 24.18
C LEU A 833 32.89 4.36 24.76
N ALA A 834 33.09 4.71 26.03
CA ALA A 834 34.37 4.52 26.70
C ALA A 834 34.75 3.04 26.84
N SER A 835 33.76 2.15 27.05
CA SER A 835 34.00 0.71 27.13
C SER A 835 34.41 0.12 25.77
N LEU A 836 33.84 0.62 24.67
CA LEU A 836 34.21 0.27 23.30
C LEU A 836 35.65 0.71 22.96
N ILE A 837 36.11 1.87 23.45
CA ILE A 837 37.47 2.39 23.22
C ILE A 837 38.53 1.74 24.14
N VAL A 838 38.27 1.74 25.45
CA VAL A 838 39.34 1.62 26.48
C VAL A 838 39.39 0.23 27.08
N PHE A 839 38.23 -0.28 27.48
CA PHE A 839 38.19 -1.47 28.31
C PHE A 839 38.10 -2.75 27.52
N TYR A 840 37.49 -2.71 26.34
CA TYR A 840 37.32 -3.92 25.57
C TYR A 840 38.66 -4.54 25.12
N PRO A 841 39.63 -3.79 24.55
CA PRO A 841 40.93 -4.37 24.18
C PRO A 841 41.71 -4.91 25.40
N ALA A 842 41.74 -4.17 26.51
CA ALA A 842 42.45 -4.56 27.73
C ALA A 842 41.81 -5.76 28.45
N VAL A 843 40.47 -5.79 28.55
CA VAL A 843 39.72 -6.90 29.16
C VAL A 843 39.78 -8.13 28.26
N TYR A 844 39.70 -7.96 26.94
CA TYR A 844 39.89 -9.05 25.97
C TYR A 844 41.29 -9.66 26.05
N LEU A 845 42.35 -8.84 26.08
CA LEU A 845 43.73 -9.31 26.24
C LEU A 845 43.93 -10.04 27.58
N TYR A 846 43.40 -9.50 28.67
CA TYR A 846 43.47 -10.12 30.00
C TYR A 846 42.68 -11.45 30.08
N GLN A 847 41.44 -11.48 29.56
CA GLN A 847 40.60 -12.67 29.53
C GLN A 847 41.20 -13.78 28.65
N ARG A 848 41.75 -13.41 27.48
CA ARG A 848 42.44 -14.34 26.56
C ARG A 848 43.71 -14.89 27.19
N HIS A 849 44.52 -14.05 27.83
CA HIS A 849 45.76 -14.48 28.50
C HIS A 849 45.48 -15.43 29.68
N HIS A 850 44.33 -15.30 30.35
CA HIS A 850 44.00 -16.08 31.56
C HIS A 850 42.88 -17.10 31.37
N LYS A 851 42.42 -17.34 30.14
CA LYS A 851 41.34 -18.29 29.79
C LYS A 851 40.04 -18.04 30.58
N ILE A 852 39.72 -16.79 30.89
CA ILE A 852 38.53 -16.43 31.69
C ILE A 852 37.32 -16.28 30.76
N GLN A 853 36.25 -17.04 31.03
CA GLN A 853 35.04 -17.10 30.19
C GLN A 853 33.89 -16.15 30.61
N HIS A 854 34.05 -15.33 31.65
CA HIS A 854 32.97 -14.46 32.18
C HIS A 854 33.33 -12.97 32.19
N THR A 855 32.32 -12.10 32.02
CA THR A 855 32.45 -10.65 31.85
C THR A 855 32.54 -9.88 33.18
N PHE A 856 33.46 -8.93 33.26
CA PHE A 856 33.90 -8.21 34.45
C PHE A 856 32.92 -7.15 35.02
N PHE A 857 31.74 -6.95 34.44
CA PHE A 857 30.99 -5.72 34.66
C PHE A 857 29.97 -5.81 35.79
N ASN A 858 30.42 -5.55 37.02
CA ASN A 858 29.58 -4.98 38.07
C ASN A 858 30.34 -3.86 38.81
N THR A 859 29.81 -2.63 38.68
CA THR A 859 30.04 -1.39 39.47
C THR A 859 31.48 -0.93 39.82
N GLU A 860 31.76 0.35 39.51
CA GLU A 860 32.98 1.17 39.80
C GLU A 860 33.83 1.51 38.56
N THR A 861 33.22 2.16 37.58
CA THR A 861 33.83 2.38 36.25
C THR A 861 34.59 3.70 36.09
N GLY A 862 34.51 4.66 37.02
CA GLY A 862 35.21 5.94 36.88
C GLY A 862 36.72 5.87 37.17
N GLY A 863 37.08 5.44 38.39
CA GLY A 863 38.48 5.38 38.83
C GLY A 863 39.29 4.31 38.10
N LYS A 864 38.71 3.13 37.89
CA LYS A 864 39.37 2.02 37.18
C LYS A 864 39.60 2.33 35.69
N ALA A 865 38.78 3.21 35.08
CA ALA A 865 38.97 3.65 33.69
C ALA A 865 40.15 4.61 33.53
N ALA A 866 40.29 5.54 34.47
CA ALA A 866 41.42 6.45 34.50
C ALA A 866 42.73 5.68 34.73
N GLN A 867 42.71 4.70 35.65
CA GLN A 867 43.87 3.85 35.94
C GLN A 867 44.22 2.94 34.75
N ALA A 868 43.23 2.28 34.13
CA ALA A 868 43.45 1.45 32.95
C ALA A 868 43.93 2.27 31.74
N ARG A 869 43.42 3.50 31.52
CA ARG A 869 43.96 4.42 30.50
C ARG A 869 45.41 4.80 30.77
N ALA A 870 45.77 5.07 32.03
CA ALA A 870 47.14 5.40 32.39
C ALA A 870 48.09 4.21 32.16
N THR A 871 47.66 2.99 32.52
CA THR A 871 48.43 1.75 32.27
C THR A 871 48.52 1.42 30.78
N LEU A 872 47.47 1.64 29.99
CA LEU A 872 47.49 1.43 28.55
C LEU A 872 48.34 2.46 27.80
N GLY A 873 48.37 3.72 28.26
CA GLY A 873 49.30 4.72 27.72
C GLY A 873 50.75 4.29 27.93
N GLN A 874 51.07 3.73 29.10
CA GLN A 874 52.40 3.18 29.39
C GLN A 874 52.77 1.95 28.55
N ILE A 875 51.79 1.15 28.11
CA ILE A 875 52.01 -0.02 27.25
C ILE A 875 52.09 0.38 25.77
N SER A 876 51.27 1.34 25.34
CA SER A 876 51.25 1.89 23.97
C SER A 876 52.55 2.62 23.62
N ASP A 877 53.19 3.27 24.59
CA ASP A 877 54.48 3.93 24.41
C ASP A 877 55.66 2.94 24.30
N GLN A 878 55.42 1.62 24.43
CA GLN A 878 56.45 0.57 24.36
C GLN A 878 56.33 -0.37 23.15
N THR A 879 55.30 -0.25 22.32
CA THR A 879 55.14 -1.12 21.15
C THR A 879 54.68 -0.33 19.93
N ASP A 880 55.57 0.52 19.43
CA ASP A 880 55.52 0.94 18.03
C ASP A 880 56.09 -0.21 17.18
N ASN A 881 55.19 -0.87 16.43
CA ASN A 881 55.39 -1.96 15.48
C ASN A 881 55.41 -3.37 16.07
N PHE A 882 54.28 -4.08 15.98
CA PHE A 882 54.34 -5.53 15.79
C PHE A 882 54.96 -5.78 14.42
N SER A 883 56.02 -6.58 14.39
CA SER A 883 56.69 -6.94 13.14
C SER A 883 55.82 -7.92 12.33
N ALA A 884 55.98 -7.92 11.00
CA ALA A 884 55.25 -8.81 10.10
C ALA A 884 55.39 -10.32 10.43
N GLU A 885 56.43 -10.71 11.17
CA GLU A 885 56.60 -12.08 11.68
C GLU A 885 55.67 -12.42 12.85
N GLU A 886 55.24 -11.43 13.63
CA GLU A 886 54.32 -11.63 14.77
C GLU A 886 52.86 -11.67 14.31
N GLU A 887 52.51 -10.94 13.24
CA GLU A 887 51.20 -11.07 12.56
C GLU A 887 51.04 -12.45 11.91
N GLN A 888 52.08 -12.98 11.24
CA GLN A 888 52.04 -14.32 10.63
C GLN A 888 51.93 -15.46 11.66
N ARG A 889 52.45 -15.28 12.89
CA ARG A 889 52.30 -16.28 13.96
C ARG A 889 50.91 -16.27 14.59
N LEU A 890 50.15 -15.19 14.43
CA LEU A 890 48.78 -15.04 14.93
C LEU A 890 47.71 -15.57 13.98
N GLU A 891 48.01 -15.72 12.68
CA GLU A 891 47.11 -16.36 11.71
C GLU A 891 47.13 -17.90 11.74
N PHE A 892 48.15 -18.51 12.37
CA PHE A 892 48.31 -19.97 12.42
C PHE A 892 47.75 -20.65 13.69
N ILE A 893 47.08 -19.91 14.58
CA ILE A 893 46.43 -20.39 15.82
C ILE A 893 44.98 -19.93 15.84
#